data_AF-A0A0W0U6Z8-F1
#
_entry.id   AF-A0A0W0U6Z8-F1
#
_cell.length_a   1.000
_cell.length_b   1.000
_cell.length_c   1.000
_cell.angle_alpha   90.00
_cell.angle_beta   90.00
_cell.angle_gamma   90.00
#
_symmetry.space_group_name_H-M   'P 1'
#
loop_
_entity.id
_entity.type
_entity.pdbx_description
1 polymer ?
#
loop_
_entity_poly.entity_id
_entity_poly.type
_entity_poly.pdbx_seq_one_letter_code
_entity_poly.pdbx_strand_id
1 'polypeptide(L)'
;MVIRYKFSGLYNPEPFGNSGHQTFRATYRPEPQIIHVDNDSDSDDDSDIGTSGQSSHEQPQGINVIYKANKHGRPKASVYEVAFSEIARLHMMPDITPVQTLCEDDNKNIVGVCSENISYALERRHPKEQLYSLALNGNKYECKEPDENNRLHKTPFHFLNEMPNGFFDELLAAHNTSKHYRIDMETLASSLVGKYVLEEDDLHKGNLGIYTRKLEGKNVVHFFNIDHDLLMSGSITSFFDHRGPNFAYGVTDYQITPRDLLNFPDLKDSKNHYWPTQKRHMVLPGDKKIYDHGKEREAFAKLKYNKEFQRYKWKYLLKSAIIPPELTDLALQKHLDIKKPGQNQHRMLISQALAERQSQLRAVLFSLKEFRMYLKTNDGQNDFADIKEQLMRYGEDKVSYLDRILESLHDTFKERCKNVEDTDTPLHVALRMQDYRFEQTLMLYGSDINTPNKLHPPQWPVDIVASQIEGYLQRTPESRNPSLDPVLVLQHLLKNGARLTIDAERMVTKNGFTIQGNKIGTKSPNKGDPFVPHAFSYYLGTIIQSYDQLLTTIGTIGQDPLLSLKTKKKLTIDLVRSKGKHLTQDQLDTFKTALNGNGQNPIDARLKFLHQLRSTLWIIRWLRGGLYGKTSSVNKLNRMLTLGPSVHHQPLPWPALHDSPNRQSRTVSCGSDSDDDNKPGESQYNPMHTDDDYSSPECNSL
;
A
#
# COMPACT_ATOMS: atom_id res chain seq x y z
N MET A 1 -6.83 -20.17 14.35
CA MET A 1 -5.76 -20.93 15.04
C MET A 1 -4.45 -20.13 14.98
N VAL A 2 -3.98 -19.53 16.09
CA VAL A 2 -2.69 -18.82 16.14
C VAL A 2 -1.63 -19.81 16.60
N ILE A 3 -0.77 -20.27 15.69
CA ILE A 3 0.32 -21.19 16.03
C ILE A 3 1.53 -20.35 16.44
N ARG A 4 1.84 -20.33 17.73
CA ARG A 4 3.11 -19.79 18.25
C ARG A 4 4.08 -20.95 18.42
N TYR A 5 5.24 -20.87 17.77
CA TYR A 5 6.29 -21.88 17.87
C TYR A 5 7.25 -21.49 19.00
N LYS A 6 7.54 -22.41 19.92
CA LYS A 6 8.57 -22.26 20.95
C LYS A 6 9.70 -23.23 20.62
N PHE A 7 10.90 -22.72 20.34
CA PHE A 7 12.05 -23.58 20.05
C PHE A 7 12.74 -23.98 21.36
N SER A 8 12.73 -25.27 21.71
CA SER A 8 13.59 -25.84 22.74
C SER A 8 14.41 -26.99 22.15
N GLY A 9 15.73 -26.83 22.05
CA GLY A 9 16.63 -27.89 21.57
C GLY A 9 18.00 -27.38 21.14
N LEU A 10 19.04 -28.18 21.39
CA LEU A 10 20.42 -27.93 20.96
C LEU A 10 20.51 -27.93 19.43
N TYR A 11 20.87 -26.78 18.88
CA TYR A 11 21.02 -26.50 17.46
C TYR A 11 22.36 -27.06 16.96
N ASN A 12 22.32 -28.01 16.01
CA ASN A 12 23.51 -28.54 15.36
C ASN A 12 23.36 -28.38 13.83
N PRO A 13 24.00 -27.38 13.19
CA PRO A 13 23.76 -27.06 11.79
C PRO A 13 24.60 -27.92 10.84
N GLU A 14 23.96 -28.57 9.86
CA GLU A 14 24.64 -28.98 8.63
C GLU A 14 24.37 -27.93 7.53
N PRO A 15 25.41 -27.36 6.90
CA PRO A 15 25.25 -26.36 5.85
C PRO A 15 24.86 -26.99 4.51
N PHE A 16 23.89 -26.37 3.82
CA PHE A 16 23.56 -26.67 2.42
C PHE A 16 23.46 -25.37 1.61
N GLY A 17 24.32 -25.23 0.58
CA GLY A 17 24.20 -24.22 -0.48
C GLY A 17 25.10 -22.98 -0.38
N ASN A 18 25.84 -22.71 -1.46
CA ASN A 18 26.63 -21.48 -1.68
C ASN A 18 25.77 -20.38 -2.30
N SER A 19 24.99 -19.69 -1.48
CA SER A 19 24.56 -18.31 -1.73
C SER A 19 24.34 -17.66 -0.37
N GLY A 20 24.49 -16.34 -0.23
CA GLY A 20 24.46 -15.63 1.05
C GLY A 20 23.14 -15.65 1.83
N HIS A 21 22.34 -16.72 1.72
CA HIS A 21 21.16 -17.03 2.50
C HIS A 21 21.38 -18.42 3.13
N GLN A 22 21.61 -18.46 4.45
CA GLN A 22 21.66 -19.71 5.18
C GLN A 22 20.21 -20.18 5.41
N THR A 23 19.77 -21.14 4.60
CA THR A 23 18.52 -21.89 4.84
C THR A 23 18.83 -23.03 5.79
N PHE A 24 18.16 -23.06 6.95
CA PHE A 24 18.33 -24.13 7.94
C PHE A 24 17.11 -25.02 7.99
N ARG A 25 17.34 -26.33 8.13
CA ARG A 25 16.31 -27.36 8.21
C ARG A 25 16.01 -27.64 9.69
N ALA A 26 14.77 -27.40 10.12
CA ALA A 26 14.31 -27.79 11.45
C ALA A 26 13.02 -28.61 11.32
N THR A 27 13.03 -29.84 11.82
CA THR A 27 11.82 -30.65 12.01
C THR A 27 11.27 -30.32 13.38
N TYR A 28 10.07 -29.75 13.48
CA TYR A 28 9.50 -29.32 14.76
C TYR A 28 8.32 -30.20 15.19
N ARG A 29 8.25 -30.45 16.50
CA ARG A 29 7.11 -31.03 17.19
C ARG A 29 6.36 -29.92 17.92
N PRO A 30 5.16 -29.52 17.49
CA PRO A 30 4.36 -28.60 18.27
C PRO A 30 3.96 -29.23 19.60
N GLU A 31 4.39 -28.65 20.71
CA GLU A 31 3.60 -28.71 21.95
C GLU A 31 2.45 -27.70 21.81
N PRO A 32 1.19 -28.15 21.73
CA PRO A 32 0.06 -27.23 21.71
C PRO A 32 -0.03 -26.56 23.08
N GLN A 33 0.19 -25.24 23.14
CA GLN A 33 -0.36 -24.44 24.24
C GLN A 33 -1.84 -24.20 23.93
N ILE A 34 -2.69 -25.09 24.41
CA ILE A 34 -4.12 -24.82 24.54
C ILE A 34 -4.23 -23.78 25.66
N ILE A 35 -4.54 -22.53 25.31
CA ILE A 35 -4.99 -21.56 26.30
C ILE A 35 -6.44 -21.91 26.57
N HIS A 36 -6.68 -22.64 27.66
CA HIS A 36 -8.03 -22.78 28.22
C HIS A 36 -8.51 -21.38 28.61
N VAL A 37 -9.64 -20.97 28.04
CA VAL A 37 -10.43 -19.87 28.59
C VAL A 37 -11.29 -20.53 29.64
N ASP A 38 -10.91 -20.35 30.91
CA ASP A 38 -11.68 -20.85 32.05
C ASP A 38 -13.07 -20.23 32.02
N ASN A 39 -14.08 -21.09 31.86
CA ASN A 39 -15.44 -20.80 32.31
C ASN A 39 -15.69 -21.77 33.46
N ASP A 40 -15.60 -21.25 34.68
CA ASP A 40 -16.04 -21.93 35.88
C ASP A 40 -17.55 -22.22 35.79
N SER A 41 -17.91 -23.50 35.92
CA SER A 41 -19.04 -23.92 36.74
C SER A 41 -18.98 -25.43 36.98
N ASP A 42 -18.79 -25.77 38.25
CA ASP A 42 -18.83 -27.11 38.86
C ASP A 42 -20.08 -27.92 38.48
N SER A 43 -19.91 -29.23 38.32
CA SER A 43 -20.57 -30.23 39.19
C SER A 43 -20.20 -31.65 38.77
N ASP A 44 -19.80 -32.43 39.77
CA ASP A 44 -19.43 -33.84 39.77
C ASP A 44 -20.53 -34.78 39.24
N ASP A 45 -20.13 -35.86 38.55
CA ASP A 45 -20.75 -37.17 38.77
C ASP A 45 -19.87 -38.33 38.28
N ASP A 46 -19.62 -39.27 39.19
CA ASP A 46 -18.88 -40.52 39.02
C ASP A 46 -19.70 -41.56 38.24
N SER A 47 -19.07 -42.35 37.37
CA SER A 47 -19.27 -43.81 37.31
C SER A 47 -18.34 -44.53 36.32
N ASP A 48 -17.80 -45.64 36.83
CA ASP A 48 -16.98 -46.67 36.18
C ASP A 48 -17.60 -47.31 34.93
N ILE A 49 -16.74 -47.75 34.00
CA ILE A 49 -16.53 -49.17 33.60
C ILE A 49 -15.70 -49.19 32.30
N GLY A 50 -14.62 -49.99 32.32
CA GLY A 50 -13.57 -49.99 31.30
C GLY A 50 -13.88 -50.69 29.98
N THR A 51 -12.94 -50.55 29.05
CA THR A 51 -12.45 -51.63 28.19
C THR A 51 -11.19 -51.18 27.47
N SER A 52 -10.22 -52.08 27.45
CA SER A 52 -8.96 -52.01 26.73
C SER A 52 -9.16 -51.74 25.24
N GLY A 53 -8.97 -50.50 24.82
CA GLY A 53 -8.65 -50.14 23.44
C GLY A 53 -7.20 -49.70 23.40
N GLN A 54 -6.32 -50.47 22.75
CA GLN A 54 -5.06 -49.94 22.26
C GLN A 54 -5.40 -48.84 21.24
N SER A 55 -5.60 -47.61 21.71
CA SER A 55 -5.63 -46.44 20.85
C SER A 55 -4.20 -46.27 20.34
N SER A 56 -3.97 -46.58 19.08
CA SER A 56 -2.82 -46.05 18.36
C SER A 56 -2.87 -44.53 18.54
N HIS A 57 -2.06 -44.00 19.46
CA HIS A 57 -1.74 -42.59 19.48
C HIS A 57 -1.05 -42.30 18.15
N GLU A 58 -1.83 -41.97 17.13
CA GLU A 58 -1.32 -41.27 15.96
C GLU A 58 -0.67 -40.00 16.51
N GLN A 59 0.66 -40.02 16.59
CA GLN A 59 1.41 -38.83 16.94
C GLN A 59 1.00 -37.74 15.96
N PRO A 60 0.59 -36.55 16.43
CA PRO A 60 0.21 -35.47 15.53
C PRO A 60 1.38 -35.21 14.58
N GLN A 61 1.12 -35.37 13.29
CA GLN A 61 2.11 -35.18 12.24
C GLN A 61 2.67 -33.76 12.35
N GLY A 62 3.97 -33.63 12.65
CA GLY A 62 4.64 -32.34 12.74
C GLY A 62 4.51 -31.56 11.43
N ILE A 63 4.25 -30.26 11.51
CA ILE A 63 4.19 -29.38 10.34
C ILE A 63 5.63 -29.02 9.94
N ASN A 64 6.01 -29.26 8.68
CA ASN A 64 7.29 -28.81 8.16
C ASN A 64 7.25 -27.29 7.88
N VAL A 65 8.21 -26.56 8.43
CA VAL A 65 8.36 -25.12 8.21
C VAL A 65 9.72 -24.80 7.60
N ILE A 66 9.79 -23.72 6.84
CA ILE A 66 11.01 -23.13 6.32
C ILE A 66 11.41 -22.01 7.27
N TYR A 67 12.57 -22.13 7.89
CA TYR A 67 13.13 -21.08 8.75
C TYR A 67 14.02 -20.14 7.94
N LYS A 68 13.73 -18.84 8.00
CA LYS A 68 14.57 -17.76 7.49
C LYS A 68 15.11 -16.95 8.67
N ALA A 69 16.43 -16.93 8.85
CA ALA A 69 17.05 -16.09 9.87
C ALA A 69 16.85 -14.59 9.57
N ASN A 70 16.95 -13.75 10.60
CA ASN A 70 16.88 -12.29 10.45
C ASN A 70 17.83 -11.78 9.35
N LYS A 71 17.27 -11.11 8.33
CA LYS A 71 18.05 -10.48 7.26
C LYS A 71 19.05 -9.48 7.86
N HIS A 72 20.34 -9.70 7.61
CA HIS A 72 21.46 -8.92 8.19
C HIS A 72 21.43 -8.81 9.72
N GLY A 73 20.88 -9.79 10.43
CA GLY A 73 20.73 -9.76 11.88
C GLY A 73 19.75 -8.69 12.37
N ARG A 74 18.81 -8.24 11.53
CA ARG A 74 17.82 -7.20 11.88
C ARG A 74 16.44 -7.80 12.12
N PRO A 75 16.00 -7.95 13.38
CA PRO A 75 14.65 -8.44 13.74
C PRO A 75 13.50 -7.70 13.03
N LYS A 76 13.68 -6.40 12.78
CA LYS A 76 12.65 -5.58 12.10
C LYS A 76 12.33 -6.07 10.70
N ALA A 77 13.30 -6.62 9.97
CA ALA A 77 13.06 -7.16 8.63
C ALA A 77 12.07 -8.32 8.68
N SER A 78 12.25 -9.24 9.63
CA SER A 78 11.32 -10.36 9.85
C SER A 78 9.93 -9.90 10.29
N VAL A 79 9.82 -8.84 11.11
CA VAL A 79 8.53 -8.22 11.46
C VAL A 79 7.80 -7.67 10.23
N TYR A 80 8.53 -7.02 9.32
CA TYR A 80 7.93 -6.55 8.07
C TYR A 80 7.56 -7.71 7.15
N GLU A 81 8.43 -8.71 6.97
CA GLU A 81 8.16 -9.85 6.09
C GLU A 81 6.88 -10.60 6.48
N VAL A 82 6.68 -10.92 7.78
CA VAL A 82 5.44 -11.62 8.21
C VAL A 82 4.20 -10.76 8.00
N ALA A 83 4.28 -9.46 8.28
CA ALA A 83 3.16 -8.53 8.11
C ALA A 83 2.83 -8.35 6.63
N PHE A 84 3.84 -8.19 5.79
CA PHE A 84 3.71 -8.06 4.34
C PHE A 84 3.17 -9.35 3.70
N SER A 85 3.65 -10.52 4.11
CA SER A 85 3.09 -11.80 3.65
C SER A 85 1.62 -11.96 4.01
N GLU A 86 1.20 -11.53 5.20
CA GLU A 86 -0.22 -11.61 5.59
C GLU A 86 -1.08 -10.61 4.80
N ILE A 87 -0.57 -9.41 4.51
CA ILE A 87 -1.22 -8.47 3.60
C ILE A 87 -1.30 -9.02 2.17
N ALA A 88 -0.24 -9.69 1.69
CA ALA A 88 -0.26 -10.36 0.39
C ALA A 88 -1.37 -11.42 0.34
N ARG A 89 -1.51 -12.25 1.38
CA ARG A 89 -2.61 -13.23 1.50
C ARG A 89 -4.00 -12.60 1.47
N LEU A 90 -4.16 -11.41 2.05
CA LEU A 90 -5.42 -10.68 2.02
C LEU A 90 -5.76 -10.16 0.60
N HIS A 91 -4.78 -9.65 -0.14
CA HIS A 91 -4.97 -9.08 -1.47
C HIS A 91 -5.02 -10.12 -2.59
N MET A 92 -4.25 -11.19 -2.48
CA MET A 92 -4.14 -12.26 -3.47
C MET A 92 -5.20 -13.33 -3.26
N MET A 93 -5.24 -14.31 -4.17
CA MET A 93 -6.11 -15.46 -4.08
C MET A 93 -5.79 -16.28 -2.82
N PRO A 94 -6.77 -16.95 -2.20
CA PRO A 94 -6.50 -17.83 -1.07
C PRO A 94 -5.51 -18.94 -1.43
N ASP A 95 -4.61 -19.23 -0.50
CA ASP A 95 -3.68 -20.37 -0.52
C ASP A 95 -2.71 -20.42 -1.71
N ILE A 96 -2.40 -19.26 -2.33
CA ILE A 96 -1.26 -19.10 -3.27
C ILE A 96 -0.07 -18.36 -2.65
N THR A 97 -0.11 -18.16 -1.33
CA THR A 97 0.93 -17.53 -0.52
C THR A 97 0.96 -18.26 0.83
N PRO A 98 2.14 -18.72 1.30
CA PRO A 98 2.23 -19.51 2.52
C PRO A 98 1.96 -18.65 3.76
N VAL A 99 1.46 -19.27 4.82
CA VAL A 99 1.39 -18.64 6.15
C VAL A 99 2.82 -18.40 6.66
N GLN A 100 3.07 -17.25 7.26
CA GLN A 100 4.33 -16.98 7.95
C GLN A 100 4.07 -16.56 9.39
N THR A 101 5.05 -16.76 10.27
CA THR A 101 5.02 -16.26 11.65
C THR A 101 6.42 -15.92 12.14
N LEU A 102 6.50 -15.11 13.19
CA LEU A 102 7.77 -14.77 13.83
C LEU A 102 8.33 -15.97 14.58
N CYS A 103 9.65 -16.17 14.45
CA CYS A 103 10.40 -17.10 15.26
C CYS A 103 11.05 -16.34 16.42
N GLU A 104 10.78 -16.75 17.66
CA GLU A 104 11.37 -16.19 18.87
C GLU A 104 12.29 -17.22 19.55
N ASP A 105 13.41 -16.75 20.12
CA ASP A 105 14.24 -17.55 21.03
C ASP A 105 13.61 -17.66 22.44
N ASP A 106 14.29 -18.40 23.33
CA ASP A 106 13.86 -18.55 24.73
C ASP A 106 13.75 -17.22 25.49
N ASN A 107 14.54 -16.22 25.08
CA ASN A 107 14.54 -14.88 25.65
C ASN A 107 13.49 -13.94 25.02
N LYS A 108 12.62 -14.46 24.14
CA LYS A 108 11.62 -13.69 23.39
C LYS A 108 12.20 -12.67 22.41
N ASN A 109 13.46 -12.87 21.99
CA ASN A 109 14.03 -12.13 20.88
C ASN A 109 13.58 -12.75 19.57
N ILE A 110 13.19 -11.91 18.61
CA ILE A 110 12.88 -12.37 17.25
C ILE A 110 14.19 -12.76 16.57
N VAL A 111 14.31 -14.02 16.17
CA VAL A 111 15.49 -14.60 15.50
C VAL A 111 15.28 -14.81 14.00
N GLY A 112 14.03 -14.79 13.54
CA GLY A 112 13.71 -14.94 12.12
C GLY A 112 12.23 -15.08 11.83
N VAL A 113 11.92 -15.67 10.67
CA VAL A 113 10.58 -16.01 10.19
C VAL A 113 10.48 -17.52 10.00
N CYS A 114 9.38 -18.10 10.46
CA CYS A 114 8.96 -19.44 10.07
C CYS A 114 7.88 -19.31 8.99
N SER A 115 8.17 -19.76 7.77
CA SER A 115 7.20 -19.90 6.70
C SER A 115 6.68 -21.31 6.66
N GLU A 116 5.37 -21.48 6.55
CA GLU A 116 4.78 -22.73 6.10
C GLU A 116 5.40 -23.16 4.76
N ASN A 117 5.60 -24.46 4.57
CA ASN A 117 5.94 -24.99 3.25
C ASN A 117 4.75 -24.80 2.30
N ILE A 118 4.98 -24.14 1.15
CA ILE A 118 3.94 -23.81 0.18
C ILE A 118 3.10 -25.01 -0.26
N SER A 119 3.64 -26.23 -0.25
CA SER A 119 2.90 -27.47 -0.51
C SER A 119 1.62 -27.58 0.33
N TYR A 120 1.66 -27.21 1.61
CA TYR A 120 0.49 -27.29 2.49
C TYR A 120 -0.61 -26.29 2.12
N ALA A 121 -0.24 -25.10 1.67
CA ALA A 121 -1.22 -24.14 1.17
C ALA A 121 -1.86 -24.67 -0.13
N LEU A 122 -1.05 -25.19 -1.06
CA LEU A 122 -1.54 -25.78 -2.30
C LEU A 122 -2.49 -26.98 -2.04
N GLU A 123 -2.21 -27.81 -1.04
CA GLU A 123 -3.08 -28.92 -0.61
C GLU A 123 -4.40 -28.44 -0.02
N ARG A 124 -4.39 -27.38 0.81
CA ARG A 124 -5.63 -26.76 1.30
C ARG A 124 -6.48 -26.19 0.18
N ARG A 125 -5.84 -25.63 -0.84
CA ARG A 125 -6.52 -25.04 -1.99
C ARG A 125 -7.27 -26.08 -2.82
N HIS A 126 -6.67 -27.26 -2.97
CA HIS A 126 -7.19 -28.34 -3.81
C HIS A 126 -7.30 -29.63 -3.00
N PRO A 127 -8.20 -29.67 -2.00
CA PRO A 127 -8.30 -30.82 -1.11
C PRO A 127 -8.70 -32.05 -1.93
N LYS A 128 -7.97 -33.14 -1.75
CA LYS A 128 -8.21 -34.45 -2.41
C LYS A 128 -7.88 -34.48 -3.91
N GLU A 129 -7.22 -33.46 -4.44
CA GLU A 129 -6.77 -33.47 -5.84
C GLU A 129 -5.30 -33.81 -5.99
N GLN A 130 -4.98 -34.55 -7.05
CA GLN A 130 -3.60 -34.85 -7.40
C GLN A 130 -2.94 -33.65 -8.09
N LEU A 131 -1.81 -33.21 -7.56
CA LEU A 131 -0.98 -32.16 -8.12
C LEU A 131 0.22 -32.77 -8.87
N TYR A 132 0.66 -32.11 -9.94
CA TYR A 132 1.71 -32.59 -10.85
C TYR A 132 2.78 -31.51 -11.06
N SER A 133 4.04 -31.92 -11.18
CA SER A 133 5.11 -31.05 -11.70
C SER A 133 5.12 -31.09 -13.22
N LEU A 134 5.60 -30.00 -13.83
CA LEU A 134 5.96 -29.98 -15.25
C LEU A 134 7.43 -30.32 -15.40
N ALA A 135 7.72 -31.39 -16.11
CA ALA A 135 9.08 -31.69 -16.55
C ALA A 135 9.17 -31.50 -18.07
N LEU A 136 10.29 -30.95 -18.54
CA LEU A 136 10.60 -30.96 -19.95
C LEU A 136 11.17 -32.33 -20.33
N ASN A 137 10.51 -33.04 -21.25
CA ASN A 137 10.97 -34.28 -21.84
C ASN A 137 11.14 -34.06 -23.36
N GLY A 138 12.40 -33.90 -23.79
CA GLY A 138 12.70 -33.43 -25.15
C GLY A 138 12.12 -32.03 -25.40
N ASN A 139 11.21 -31.92 -26.37
CA ASN A 139 10.55 -30.65 -26.73
C ASN A 139 9.10 -30.55 -26.22
N LYS A 140 8.70 -31.42 -25.29
CA LYS A 140 7.34 -31.42 -24.73
C LYS A 140 7.42 -31.33 -23.21
N TYR A 141 6.55 -30.51 -22.65
CA TYR A 141 6.27 -30.59 -21.22
C TYR A 141 5.42 -31.84 -20.97
N GLU A 142 5.71 -32.54 -19.88
CA GLU A 142 4.97 -33.69 -19.39
C GLU A 142 4.70 -33.51 -17.91
N CYS A 143 3.48 -33.89 -17.48
CA CYS A 143 3.12 -33.91 -16.07
C CYS A 143 3.77 -35.13 -15.40
N LYS A 144 4.62 -34.88 -14.41
CA LYS A 144 5.16 -35.92 -13.54
C LYS A 144 4.32 -36.03 -12.29
N GLU A 145 3.98 -37.27 -11.95
CA GLU A 145 3.39 -37.58 -10.66
C GLU A 145 4.40 -37.34 -9.53
N PRO A 146 3.94 -37.03 -8.31
CA PRO A 146 4.81 -36.93 -7.16
C PRO A 146 5.51 -38.27 -6.94
N ASP A 147 6.79 -38.24 -6.60
CA ASP A 147 7.53 -39.43 -6.24
C ASP A 147 6.97 -40.01 -4.92
N GLU A 148 6.40 -41.22 -4.97
CA GLU A 148 5.83 -41.92 -3.81
C GLU A 148 6.85 -42.12 -2.68
N ASN A 149 8.15 -42.14 -3.00
CA ASN A 149 9.22 -42.31 -2.02
C ASN A 149 9.56 -41.01 -1.26
N ASN A 150 9.16 -39.84 -1.79
CA ASN A 150 9.42 -38.55 -1.18
C ASN A 150 8.25 -38.08 -0.31
N ARG A 151 7.96 -38.85 0.75
CA ARG A 151 6.81 -38.66 1.67
C ARG A 151 6.69 -37.27 2.29
N LEU A 152 7.76 -36.47 2.30
CA LEU A 152 7.80 -35.12 2.90
C LEU A 152 7.24 -34.02 1.99
N HIS A 153 7.10 -34.26 0.68
CA HIS A 153 6.65 -33.27 -0.31
C HIS A 153 5.67 -33.93 -1.29
N LYS A 154 4.45 -34.19 -0.84
CA LYS A 154 3.41 -34.79 -1.70
C LYS A 154 2.97 -33.87 -2.83
N THR A 155 3.17 -32.57 -2.71
CA THR A 155 2.76 -31.59 -3.71
C THR A 155 3.95 -31.10 -4.54
N PRO A 156 4.05 -31.50 -5.82
CA PRO A 156 5.11 -31.07 -6.73
C PRO A 156 4.86 -29.65 -7.26
N PHE A 157 5.90 -28.82 -7.23
CA PHE A 157 5.90 -27.46 -7.77
C PHE A 157 7.29 -27.07 -8.28
N HIS A 158 7.38 -26.00 -9.07
CA HIS A 158 8.64 -25.41 -9.55
C HIS A 158 8.63 -23.90 -9.43
N PHE A 159 9.79 -23.30 -9.20
CA PHE A 159 9.97 -21.86 -9.42
C PHE A 159 10.33 -21.57 -10.88
N LEU A 160 9.97 -20.39 -11.40
CA LEU A 160 10.26 -20.06 -12.80
C LEU A 160 11.76 -20.00 -13.12
N ASN A 161 12.63 -19.79 -12.11
CA ASN A 161 14.09 -19.80 -12.30
C ASN A 161 14.66 -21.22 -12.44
N GLU A 162 13.87 -22.24 -12.11
CA GLU A 162 14.19 -23.66 -12.32
C GLU A 162 13.79 -24.12 -13.73
N MET A 163 12.93 -23.36 -14.39
CA MET A 163 12.48 -23.62 -15.76
C MET A 163 13.47 -23.05 -16.79
N PRO A 164 13.48 -23.60 -18.03
CA PRO A 164 14.28 -23.05 -19.12
C PRO A 164 13.95 -21.58 -19.41
N ASN A 165 14.94 -20.82 -19.86
CA ASN A 165 14.69 -19.45 -20.34
C ASN A 165 13.70 -19.48 -21.51
N GLY A 166 12.72 -18.57 -21.51
CA GLY A 166 11.65 -18.60 -22.51
C GLY A 166 10.47 -19.52 -22.16
N PHE A 167 10.51 -20.26 -21.05
CA PHE A 167 9.44 -21.16 -20.62
C PHE A 167 8.04 -20.54 -20.71
N PHE A 168 7.85 -19.30 -20.23
CA PHE A 168 6.53 -18.67 -20.25
C PHE A 168 6.02 -18.36 -21.66
N ASP A 169 6.92 -18.06 -22.61
CA ASP A 169 6.55 -17.87 -24.03
C ASP A 169 6.02 -19.17 -24.63
N GLU A 170 6.73 -20.28 -24.40
CA GLU A 170 6.31 -21.61 -24.84
C GLU A 170 4.99 -22.03 -24.19
N LEU A 171 4.84 -21.79 -22.88
CA LEU A 171 3.63 -22.12 -22.15
C LEU A 171 2.43 -21.31 -22.66
N LEU A 172 2.61 -20.01 -22.95
CA LEU A 172 1.55 -19.17 -23.49
C LEU A 172 1.18 -19.58 -24.93
N ALA A 173 2.17 -19.93 -25.77
CA ALA A 173 1.93 -20.47 -27.09
C ALA A 173 1.14 -21.79 -27.01
N ALA A 174 1.49 -22.68 -26.08
CA ALA A 174 0.77 -23.93 -25.84
C ALA A 174 -0.66 -23.68 -25.33
N HIS A 175 -0.89 -22.72 -24.44
CA HIS A 175 -2.24 -22.34 -24.00
C HIS A 175 -3.14 -21.90 -25.16
N ASN A 176 -2.58 -21.19 -26.15
CA ASN A 176 -3.35 -20.66 -27.28
C ASN A 176 -3.60 -21.68 -28.40
N THR A 177 -2.74 -22.70 -28.54
CA THR A 177 -2.74 -23.61 -29.71
C THR A 177 -3.02 -25.06 -29.36
N SER A 178 -2.71 -25.50 -28.14
CA SER A 178 -2.80 -26.89 -27.72
C SER A 178 -4.16 -27.20 -27.10
N LYS A 179 -4.66 -28.40 -27.40
CA LYS A 179 -5.80 -28.97 -26.65
C LYS A 179 -5.39 -29.51 -25.29
N HIS A 180 -4.08 -29.64 -25.01
CA HIS A 180 -3.57 -30.34 -23.83
C HIS A 180 -3.10 -29.43 -22.69
N TYR A 181 -2.89 -28.13 -22.96
CA TYR A 181 -2.36 -27.18 -21.97
C TYR A 181 -3.28 -25.99 -21.78
N ARG A 182 -3.41 -25.54 -20.54
CA ARG A 182 -4.10 -24.29 -20.19
C ARG A 182 -3.34 -23.59 -19.07
N ILE A 183 -3.23 -22.28 -19.13
CA ILE A 183 -2.82 -21.47 -17.99
C ILE A 183 -4.07 -21.13 -17.18
N ASP A 184 -4.03 -21.31 -15.86
CA ASP A 184 -5.01 -20.70 -14.98
C ASP A 184 -4.71 -19.20 -14.86
N MET A 185 -5.37 -18.42 -15.72
CA MET A 185 -5.22 -16.97 -15.80
C MET A 185 -5.63 -16.27 -14.50
N GLU A 186 -6.44 -16.88 -13.65
CA GLU A 186 -6.87 -16.29 -12.39
C GLU A 186 -5.73 -16.24 -11.38
N THR A 187 -5.05 -17.37 -11.16
CA THR A 187 -3.89 -17.43 -10.26
C THR A 187 -2.74 -16.53 -10.71
N LEU A 188 -2.52 -16.44 -12.04
CA LEU A 188 -1.52 -15.55 -12.63
C LEU A 188 -1.90 -14.08 -12.44
N ALA A 189 -3.14 -13.69 -12.78
CA ALA A 189 -3.63 -12.33 -12.61
C ALA A 189 -3.60 -11.92 -11.13
N SER A 190 -4.01 -12.80 -10.22
CA SER A 190 -3.95 -12.56 -8.78
C SER A 190 -2.55 -12.25 -8.28
N SER A 191 -1.59 -13.10 -8.69
CA SER A 191 -0.18 -12.97 -8.33
C SER A 191 0.40 -11.64 -8.82
N LEU A 192 0.20 -11.30 -10.10
CA LEU A 192 0.72 -10.07 -10.68
C LEU A 192 0.04 -8.83 -10.08
N VAL A 193 -1.29 -8.81 -10.00
CA VAL A 193 -2.03 -7.66 -9.46
C VAL A 193 -1.67 -7.41 -8.00
N GLY A 194 -1.63 -8.45 -7.17
CA GLY A 194 -1.27 -8.31 -5.75
C GLY A 194 0.11 -7.69 -5.57
N LYS A 195 1.12 -8.18 -6.31
CA LYS A 195 2.49 -7.65 -6.26
C LYS A 195 2.57 -6.21 -6.78
N TYR A 196 1.85 -5.87 -7.85
CA TYR A 196 1.82 -4.49 -8.38
C TYR A 196 1.15 -3.50 -7.42
N VAL A 197 -0.04 -3.83 -6.91
CA VAL A 197 -0.77 -2.97 -5.98
C VAL A 197 0.04 -2.76 -4.70
N LEU A 198 0.72 -3.80 -4.22
CA LEU A 198 1.53 -3.75 -3.00
C LEU A 198 2.97 -3.26 -3.23
N GLU A 199 3.28 -2.64 -4.38
CA GLU A 199 4.61 -2.07 -4.67
C GLU A 199 5.77 -3.06 -4.48
N GLU A 200 5.59 -4.32 -4.90
CA GLU A 200 6.65 -5.33 -4.87
C GLU A 200 7.79 -4.93 -5.79
N ASP A 201 9.02 -4.90 -5.26
CA ASP A 201 10.21 -4.61 -6.07
C ASP A 201 11.00 -5.89 -6.42
N ASP A 202 10.64 -7.04 -5.83
CA ASP A 202 11.35 -8.32 -5.91
C ASP A 202 10.55 -9.47 -6.53
N LEU A 203 9.64 -9.20 -7.47
CA LEU A 203 8.95 -10.25 -8.23
C LEU A 203 9.87 -10.86 -9.29
N HIS A 204 10.92 -11.54 -8.85
CA HIS A 204 11.86 -12.26 -9.71
C HIS A 204 11.41 -13.71 -9.94
N LYS A 205 11.98 -14.41 -10.93
CA LYS A 205 11.60 -15.79 -11.27
C LYS A 205 11.71 -16.80 -10.13
N GLY A 206 12.55 -16.54 -9.12
CA GLY A 206 12.63 -17.37 -7.91
C GLY A 206 11.53 -17.15 -6.87
N ASN A 207 10.67 -16.14 -7.06
CA ASN A 207 9.58 -15.79 -6.13
C ASN A 207 8.19 -16.06 -6.75
N LEU A 208 8.15 -16.40 -8.05
CA LEU A 208 6.96 -16.82 -8.78
C LEU A 208 7.12 -18.30 -9.12
N GLY A 209 6.23 -19.13 -8.61
CA GLY A 209 6.23 -20.56 -8.83
C GLY A 209 4.98 -21.06 -9.55
N ILE A 210 5.05 -22.30 -10.02
CA ILE A 210 4.01 -23.01 -10.75
C ILE A 210 3.77 -24.41 -10.21
N TYR A 211 2.53 -24.87 -10.34
CA TYR A 211 2.12 -26.27 -10.14
C TYR A 211 1.03 -26.62 -11.17
N THR A 212 0.80 -27.91 -11.41
CA THR A 212 -0.14 -28.35 -12.45
C THR A 212 -1.23 -29.26 -11.91
N ARG A 213 -2.44 -29.10 -12.44
CA ARG A 213 -3.59 -29.98 -12.23
C ARG A 213 -4.05 -30.59 -13.54
N LYS A 214 -4.62 -31.78 -13.51
CA LYS A 214 -5.32 -32.35 -14.66
C LYS A 214 -6.81 -32.05 -14.54
N LEU A 215 -7.33 -31.17 -15.39
CA LEU A 215 -8.74 -30.80 -15.43
C LEU A 215 -9.29 -31.02 -16.84
N GLU A 216 -10.37 -31.79 -16.94
CA GLU A 216 -11.05 -32.08 -18.22
C GLU A 216 -10.09 -32.61 -19.30
N GLY A 217 -9.13 -33.45 -18.90
CA GLY A 217 -8.11 -34.01 -19.80
C GLY A 217 -7.01 -33.03 -20.21
N LYS A 218 -6.96 -31.82 -19.64
CA LYS A 218 -5.92 -30.80 -19.87
C LYS A 218 -5.02 -30.64 -18.66
N ASN A 219 -3.75 -30.35 -18.93
CA ASN A 219 -2.78 -29.90 -17.93
C ASN A 219 -2.99 -28.40 -17.71
N VAL A 220 -3.52 -28.03 -16.55
CA VAL A 220 -3.78 -26.65 -16.15
C VAL A 220 -2.66 -26.18 -15.23
N VAL A 221 -1.92 -25.18 -15.67
CA VAL A 221 -0.78 -24.60 -14.95
C VAL A 221 -1.24 -23.43 -14.11
N HIS A 222 -1.04 -23.54 -12.80
CA HIS A 222 -1.40 -22.53 -11.80
C HIS A 222 -0.14 -21.83 -11.28
N PHE A 223 -0.30 -20.60 -10.79
CA PHE A 223 0.79 -19.78 -10.25
C PHE A 223 0.63 -19.55 -8.74
N PHE A 224 1.75 -19.39 -8.05
CA PHE A 224 1.82 -18.99 -6.65
C PHE A 224 3.03 -18.10 -6.41
N ASN A 225 3.02 -17.36 -5.29
CA ASN A 225 4.11 -16.47 -4.92
C ASN A 225 4.62 -16.76 -3.52
N ILE A 226 5.92 -16.55 -3.34
CA ILE A 226 6.58 -16.49 -2.04
C ILE A 226 7.39 -15.20 -1.94
N ASP A 227 7.95 -15.00 -0.75
CA ASP A 227 8.84 -13.89 -0.40
C ASP A 227 8.23 -12.50 -0.60
N HIS A 228 7.99 -11.81 0.51
CA HIS A 228 7.29 -10.52 0.54
C HIS A 228 8.07 -9.47 1.35
N ASP A 229 9.36 -9.69 1.59
CA ASP A 229 10.21 -8.81 2.39
C ASP A 229 10.40 -7.42 1.76
N LEU A 230 10.10 -7.28 0.46
CA LEU A 230 10.22 -6.06 -0.34
C LEU A 230 8.90 -5.52 -0.88
N LEU A 231 7.77 -5.92 -0.28
CA LEU A 231 6.52 -5.21 -0.47
C LEU A 231 6.60 -3.77 0.06
N MET A 232 5.71 -2.93 -0.44
CA MET A 232 5.59 -1.51 -0.10
C MET A 232 6.93 -0.78 -0.29
N SER A 233 7.64 -1.09 -1.40
CA SER A 233 8.99 -0.58 -1.63
C SER A 233 9.06 0.94 -1.64
N GLY A 234 8.14 1.60 -2.34
CA GLY A 234 8.05 3.05 -2.36
C GLY A 234 7.61 3.64 -1.02
N SER A 235 6.65 3.00 -0.36
CA SER A 235 5.95 3.56 0.79
C SER A 235 6.59 3.26 2.16
N ILE A 236 7.29 2.14 2.31
CA ILE A 236 7.81 1.64 3.60
C ILE A 236 9.25 1.09 3.47
N THR A 237 9.50 0.17 2.55
CA THR A 237 10.75 -0.61 2.58
C THR A 237 11.97 0.21 2.21
N SER A 238 11.82 1.20 1.33
CA SER A 238 12.85 2.22 1.02
C SER A 238 13.45 2.95 2.21
N PHE A 239 12.81 2.91 3.38
CA PHE A 239 13.32 3.55 4.58
C PHE A 239 14.29 2.70 5.39
N PHE A 240 14.41 1.40 5.12
CA PHE A 240 15.29 0.49 5.86
C PHE A 240 16.02 -0.55 5.02
N ASP A 241 15.62 -0.76 3.76
CA ASP A 241 16.37 -1.51 2.74
C ASP A 241 16.78 -0.52 1.63
N HIS A 242 18.05 -0.57 1.23
CA HIS A 242 18.63 0.37 0.28
C HIS A 242 19.22 -0.41 -0.89
N ARG A 243 18.63 -0.21 -2.06
CA ARG A 243 19.12 -0.75 -3.33
C ARG A 243 19.69 0.38 -4.15
N GLY A 244 20.91 0.20 -4.64
CA GLY A 244 21.63 1.19 -5.46
C GLY A 244 20.79 1.77 -6.62
N PRO A 245 20.13 0.93 -7.45
CA PRO A 245 19.29 1.41 -8.55
C PRO A 245 18.15 2.34 -8.10
N ASN A 246 17.66 2.18 -6.87
CA ASN A 246 16.48 2.88 -6.38
C ASN A 246 16.85 4.26 -5.78
N PHE A 247 18.13 4.65 -5.74
CA PHE A 247 18.52 5.99 -5.27
C PHE A 247 18.00 7.12 -6.16
N ALA A 248 17.81 6.86 -7.45
CA ALA A 248 17.21 7.80 -8.39
C ALA A 248 15.67 7.78 -8.35
N TYR A 249 15.06 6.87 -7.59
CA TYR A 249 13.60 6.79 -7.48
C TYR A 249 13.08 7.93 -6.59
N GLY A 250 12.05 8.58 -7.09
CA GLY A 250 11.22 9.55 -6.40
C GLY A 250 9.79 9.04 -6.18
N VAL A 251 8.86 10.00 -6.15
CA VAL A 251 7.48 9.78 -5.68
C VAL A 251 6.60 9.03 -6.68
N THR A 252 6.94 9.09 -7.96
CA THR A 252 6.12 8.56 -9.05
C THR A 252 6.56 7.18 -9.51
N ASP A 253 7.70 6.68 -9.03
CA ASP A 253 8.31 5.45 -9.56
C ASP A 253 7.54 4.18 -9.22
N TYR A 254 6.62 4.21 -8.26
CA TYR A 254 5.67 3.11 -8.01
C TYR A 254 4.23 3.54 -8.27
N GLN A 255 3.99 4.65 -8.97
CA GLN A 255 2.65 5.22 -9.13
C GLN A 255 1.72 4.25 -9.88
N ILE A 256 0.49 4.08 -9.40
CA ILE A 256 -0.59 3.47 -10.18
C ILE A 256 -1.06 4.52 -11.20
N THR A 257 -1.00 4.19 -12.49
CA THR A 257 -1.43 5.08 -13.57
C THR A 257 -2.51 4.45 -14.44
N PRO A 258 -3.34 5.26 -15.14
CA PRO A 258 -4.29 4.75 -16.12
C PRO A 258 -3.61 3.90 -17.20
N ARG A 259 -2.43 4.32 -17.66
CA ARG A 259 -1.66 3.66 -18.72
C ARG A 259 -1.21 2.27 -18.30
N ASP A 260 -0.71 2.12 -17.08
CA ASP A 260 -0.28 0.82 -16.55
C ASP A 260 -1.46 -0.12 -16.37
N LEU A 261 -2.59 0.34 -15.84
CA LEU A 261 -3.77 -0.51 -15.65
C LEU A 261 -4.40 -0.96 -16.98
N LEU A 262 -4.41 -0.09 -18.00
CA LEU A 262 -4.91 -0.44 -19.34
C LEU A 262 -4.00 -1.43 -20.07
N ASN A 263 -2.68 -1.29 -19.94
CA ASN A 263 -1.70 -2.16 -20.59
C ASN A 263 -1.26 -3.35 -19.74
N PHE A 264 -1.79 -3.51 -18.54
CA PHE A 264 -1.30 -4.47 -17.56
C PHE A 264 -1.27 -5.92 -18.13
N PRO A 265 -0.15 -6.65 -17.94
CA PRO A 265 0.98 -6.38 -17.04
C PRO A 265 2.18 -5.68 -17.70
N ASP A 266 2.01 -5.10 -18.89
CA ASP A 266 3.04 -4.32 -19.60
C ASP A 266 3.15 -2.91 -19.00
N LEU A 267 3.84 -2.82 -17.84
CA LEU A 267 4.04 -1.56 -17.12
C LEU A 267 4.85 -0.56 -17.95
N LYS A 268 4.41 0.68 -17.97
CA LYS A 268 5.04 1.80 -18.70
C LYS A 268 5.56 2.87 -17.75
N ASP A 269 4.86 3.08 -16.64
CA ASP A 269 5.14 4.18 -15.73
C ASP A 269 5.78 3.69 -14.41
N SER A 270 5.29 2.59 -13.84
CA SER A 270 5.85 2.00 -12.62
C SER A 270 7.18 1.28 -12.87
N LYS A 271 8.15 1.49 -11.98
CA LYS A 271 9.55 1.04 -12.06
C LYS A 271 9.87 -0.11 -11.10
N ASN A 272 8.89 -0.99 -10.86
CA ASN A 272 9.11 -2.23 -10.13
C ASN A 272 10.31 -2.97 -10.73
N HIS A 273 11.39 -3.09 -9.95
CA HIS A 273 12.70 -3.47 -10.47
C HIS A 273 12.67 -4.90 -11.02
N TYR A 274 12.20 -5.88 -10.24
CA TYR A 274 12.02 -7.27 -10.71
C TYR A 274 10.58 -7.41 -11.20
N TRP A 275 10.30 -7.03 -12.45
CA TRP A 275 8.98 -7.16 -13.06
C TRP A 275 9.03 -7.95 -14.38
N PRO A 276 8.08 -8.86 -14.67
CA PRO A 276 8.17 -9.77 -15.81
C PRO A 276 8.26 -9.13 -17.20
N THR A 277 7.76 -7.91 -17.38
CA THR A 277 7.79 -7.18 -18.67
C THR A 277 8.94 -6.18 -18.78
N GLN A 278 9.72 -5.96 -17.71
CA GLN A 278 10.80 -4.99 -17.68
C GLN A 278 12.15 -5.64 -17.99
N LYS A 279 12.93 -4.98 -18.85
CA LYS A 279 14.32 -5.36 -19.06
C LYS A 279 15.17 -4.80 -17.93
N ARG A 280 16.12 -5.59 -17.45
CA ARG A 280 17.08 -5.15 -16.45
C ARG A 280 18.38 -4.68 -17.07
N HIS A 281 18.93 -3.64 -16.48
CA HIS A 281 20.27 -3.13 -16.76
C HIS A 281 21.18 -3.49 -15.58
N MET A 282 22.45 -3.82 -15.83
CA MET A 282 23.46 -4.18 -14.80
C MET A 282 23.12 -5.43 -13.97
N VAL A 283 22.96 -6.57 -14.63
CA VAL A 283 22.73 -7.88 -14.00
C VAL A 283 23.93 -8.79 -14.17
N LEU A 284 24.12 -9.73 -13.24
CA LEU A 284 25.16 -10.75 -13.37
C LEU A 284 24.83 -11.65 -14.57
N PRO A 285 25.79 -11.89 -15.49
CA PRO A 285 25.58 -12.81 -16.60
C PRO A 285 25.12 -14.19 -16.11
N GLY A 286 24.05 -14.70 -16.69
CA GLY A 286 23.52 -16.03 -16.35
C GLY A 286 22.68 -16.11 -15.07
N ASP A 287 22.32 -14.98 -14.45
CA ASP A 287 21.37 -14.98 -13.34
C ASP A 287 20.02 -15.56 -13.81
N LYS A 288 19.62 -16.71 -13.23
CA LYS A 288 18.36 -17.39 -13.59
C LYS A 288 17.13 -16.71 -12.99
N LYS A 289 17.31 -15.77 -12.05
CA LYS A 289 16.20 -15.09 -11.37
C LYS A 289 15.58 -13.97 -12.21
N ILE A 290 16.28 -13.49 -13.24
CA ILE A 290 15.83 -12.33 -14.04
C ILE A 290 15.04 -12.75 -15.29
N TYR A 291 14.17 -11.85 -15.76
CA TYR A 291 13.45 -11.98 -17.02
C TYR A 291 14.27 -11.44 -18.19
N ASP A 292 15.41 -12.07 -18.50
CA ASP A 292 16.30 -11.54 -19.55
C ASP A 292 15.89 -11.96 -20.98
N HIS A 293 15.12 -13.03 -21.12
CA HIS A 293 14.69 -13.52 -22.42
C HIS A 293 13.63 -12.62 -23.06
N GLY A 294 13.93 -12.04 -24.23
CA GLY A 294 13.07 -11.06 -24.91
C GLY A 294 11.66 -11.57 -25.20
N LYS A 295 11.53 -12.78 -25.76
CA LYS A 295 10.22 -13.36 -26.07
C LYS A 295 9.41 -13.69 -24.82
N GLU A 296 10.08 -14.00 -23.71
CA GLU A 296 9.40 -14.27 -22.44
C GLU A 296 8.77 -13.00 -21.88
N ARG A 297 9.51 -11.88 -21.88
CA ARG A 297 8.96 -10.57 -21.52
C ARG A 297 7.81 -10.17 -22.44
N GLU A 298 7.95 -10.41 -23.74
CA GLU A 298 6.90 -10.14 -24.73
C GLU A 298 5.66 -11.00 -24.48
N ALA A 299 5.82 -12.28 -24.13
CA ALA A 299 4.72 -13.17 -23.77
C ALA A 299 3.95 -12.66 -22.55
N PHE A 300 4.64 -12.22 -21.49
CA PHE A 300 3.98 -11.55 -20.36
C PHE A 300 3.26 -10.28 -20.82
N ALA A 301 3.88 -9.45 -21.66
CA ALA A 301 3.26 -8.23 -22.17
C ALA A 301 2.00 -8.51 -23.00
N LYS A 302 1.96 -9.61 -23.76
CA LYS A 302 0.82 -10.04 -24.58
C LYS A 302 -0.41 -10.44 -23.76
N LEU A 303 -0.27 -10.71 -22.46
CA LEU A 303 -1.41 -10.95 -21.57
C LEU A 303 -2.40 -9.78 -21.55
N LYS A 304 -1.97 -8.56 -21.92
CA LYS A 304 -2.87 -7.42 -22.07
C LYS A 304 -3.99 -7.63 -23.10
N TYR A 305 -3.79 -8.54 -24.05
CA TYR A 305 -4.77 -8.89 -25.09
C TYR A 305 -5.57 -10.17 -24.76
N ASN A 306 -5.22 -10.91 -23.71
CA ASN A 306 -5.92 -12.13 -23.33
C ASN A 306 -7.19 -11.78 -22.52
N LYS A 307 -8.37 -12.11 -23.05
CA LYS A 307 -9.67 -11.75 -22.43
C LYS A 307 -9.86 -12.33 -21.02
N GLU A 308 -9.46 -13.58 -20.80
CA GLU A 308 -9.59 -14.27 -19.50
C GLU A 308 -8.69 -13.61 -18.46
N PHE A 309 -7.42 -13.34 -18.82
CA PHE A 309 -6.50 -12.59 -17.98
C PHE A 309 -7.01 -11.17 -17.67
N GLN A 310 -7.54 -10.45 -18.67
CA GLN A 310 -8.07 -9.10 -18.46
C GLN A 310 -9.26 -9.09 -17.50
N ARG A 311 -10.15 -10.09 -17.56
CA ARG A 311 -11.23 -10.26 -16.58
C ARG A 311 -10.67 -10.41 -15.17
N TYR A 312 -9.78 -11.38 -14.95
CA TYR A 312 -9.24 -11.66 -13.62
C TYR A 312 -8.33 -10.54 -13.10
N LYS A 313 -7.65 -9.81 -13.99
CA LYS A 313 -6.96 -8.56 -13.64
C LYS A 313 -7.95 -7.58 -13.00
N TRP A 314 -9.10 -7.32 -13.64
CA TRP A 314 -10.10 -6.42 -13.08
C TRP A 314 -10.67 -6.92 -11.76
N LYS A 315 -10.92 -8.22 -11.63
CA LYS A 315 -11.34 -8.87 -10.38
C LYS A 315 -10.38 -8.57 -9.23
N TYR A 316 -9.08 -8.81 -9.40
CA TYR A 316 -8.13 -8.60 -8.29
C TYR A 316 -7.77 -7.13 -8.04
N LEU A 317 -7.89 -6.27 -9.05
CA LEU A 317 -7.82 -4.82 -8.84
C LEU A 317 -9.03 -4.33 -8.02
N LEU A 318 -10.23 -4.84 -8.34
CA LEU A 318 -11.45 -4.58 -7.56
C LEU A 318 -11.29 -5.08 -6.12
N LYS A 319 -10.86 -6.33 -5.93
CA LYS A 319 -10.58 -6.90 -4.59
C LYS A 319 -9.68 -5.98 -3.78
N SER A 320 -8.55 -5.57 -4.36
CA SER A 320 -7.60 -4.68 -3.71
C SER A 320 -8.17 -3.31 -3.37
N ALA A 321 -9.08 -2.78 -4.19
CA ALA A 321 -9.72 -1.49 -4.01
C ALA A 321 -10.79 -1.48 -2.91
N ILE A 322 -11.44 -2.62 -2.66
CA ILE A 322 -12.58 -2.74 -1.74
C ILE A 322 -12.25 -3.41 -0.40
N ILE A 323 -11.02 -3.89 -0.18
CA ILE A 323 -10.60 -4.42 1.12
C ILE A 323 -10.81 -3.32 2.19
N PRO A 324 -11.67 -3.56 3.19
CA PRO A 324 -11.96 -2.59 4.23
C PRO A 324 -10.76 -2.44 5.20
N PRO A 325 -10.57 -1.24 5.80
CA PRO A 325 -9.52 -1.02 6.80
C PRO A 325 -9.56 -2.02 7.96
N GLU A 326 -10.75 -2.50 8.33
CA GLU A 326 -10.96 -3.47 9.40
C GLU A 326 -10.33 -4.83 9.09
N LEU A 327 -10.36 -5.28 7.82
CA LEU A 327 -9.69 -6.52 7.41
C LEU A 327 -8.18 -6.34 7.33
N THR A 328 -7.71 -5.16 6.92
CA THR A 328 -6.28 -4.82 6.95
C THR A 328 -5.75 -4.87 8.38
N ASP A 329 -6.48 -4.27 9.32
CA ASP A 329 -6.10 -4.27 10.73
C ASP A 329 -6.15 -5.68 11.33
N LEU A 330 -7.20 -6.47 11.01
CA LEU A 330 -7.28 -7.88 11.41
C LEU A 330 -6.09 -8.70 10.91
N ALA A 331 -5.71 -8.52 9.64
CA ALA A 331 -4.57 -9.20 9.03
C ALA A 331 -3.27 -8.88 9.79
N LEU A 332 -3.01 -7.59 10.05
CA LEU A 332 -1.80 -7.17 10.75
C LEU A 332 -1.77 -7.64 12.21
N GLN A 333 -2.90 -7.67 12.90
CA GLN A 333 -3.00 -8.13 14.29
C GLN A 333 -2.68 -9.62 14.48
N LYS A 334 -2.71 -10.44 13.41
CA LYS A 334 -2.25 -11.85 13.48
C LYS A 334 -0.77 -11.95 13.84
N HIS A 335 0.04 -10.96 13.48
CA HIS A 335 1.50 -10.99 13.63
C HIS A 335 2.07 -9.82 14.45
N LEU A 336 1.29 -8.75 14.63
CA LEU A 336 1.71 -7.53 15.32
C LEU A 336 0.87 -7.33 16.60
N ASP A 337 1.50 -7.50 17.75
CA ASP A 337 0.89 -7.28 19.06
C ASP A 337 0.65 -5.78 19.31
N ILE A 338 -0.63 -5.41 19.37
CA ILE A 338 -1.08 -4.03 19.61
C ILE A 338 -0.66 -3.51 20.99
N LYS A 339 -0.41 -4.41 21.95
CA LYS A 339 0.04 -4.05 23.30
C LYS A 339 1.54 -3.72 23.31
N LYS A 340 2.32 -4.21 22.34
CA LYS A 340 3.74 -3.87 22.17
C LYS A 340 3.83 -2.56 21.36
N PRO A 341 4.27 -1.43 21.96
CA PRO A 341 4.22 -0.13 21.30
C PRO A 341 4.99 -0.07 19.96
N GLY A 342 6.13 -0.78 19.87
CA GLY A 342 6.90 -0.88 18.63
C GLY A 342 6.18 -1.63 17.50
N GLN A 343 5.48 -2.73 17.81
CA GLN A 343 4.74 -3.50 16.80
C GLN A 343 3.45 -2.77 16.39
N ASN A 344 2.74 -2.17 17.36
CA ASN A 344 1.59 -1.32 17.06
C ASN A 344 1.95 -0.17 16.11
N GLN A 345 3.14 0.41 16.26
CA GLN A 345 3.62 1.45 15.35
C GLN A 345 3.81 0.92 13.92
N HIS A 346 4.41 -0.25 13.74
CA HIS A 346 4.55 -0.86 12.42
C HIS A 346 3.19 -1.14 11.79
N ARG A 347 2.23 -1.65 12.58
CA ARG A 347 0.85 -1.84 12.15
C ARG A 347 0.26 -0.54 11.59
N MET A 348 0.35 0.54 12.36
CA MET A 348 -0.18 1.86 11.96
C MET A 348 0.47 2.37 10.67
N LEU A 349 1.78 2.19 10.52
CA LEU A 349 2.52 2.60 9.32
C LEU A 349 2.01 1.83 8.08
N ILE A 350 1.88 0.50 8.20
CA ILE A 350 1.43 -0.38 7.13
C ILE A 350 -0.03 -0.05 6.76
N SER A 351 -0.92 0.04 7.74
CA SER A 351 -2.33 0.40 7.51
C SER A 351 -2.47 1.76 6.82
N GLN A 352 -1.68 2.76 7.21
CA GLN A 352 -1.74 4.07 6.56
C GLN A 352 -1.26 4.00 5.11
N ALA A 353 -0.12 3.34 4.86
CA ALA A 353 0.42 3.20 3.51
C ALA A 353 -0.55 2.42 2.59
N LEU A 354 -1.20 1.38 3.11
CA LEU A 354 -2.23 0.63 2.37
C LEU A 354 -3.45 1.51 2.07
N ALA A 355 -3.95 2.27 3.05
CA ALA A 355 -5.07 3.17 2.82
C ALA A 355 -4.75 4.25 1.76
N GLU A 356 -3.51 4.76 1.74
CA GLU A 356 -3.04 5.70 0.72
C GLU A 356 -3.00 5.02 -0.67
N ARG A 357 -2.48 3.80 -0.73
CA ARG A 357 -2.37 3.00 -1.95
C ARG A 357 -3.72 2.59 -2.54
N GLN A 358 -4.67 2.18 -1.69
CA GLN A 358 -6.03 1.83 -2.09
C GLN A 358 -6.80 3.05 -2.61
N SER A 359 -6.62 4.22 -1.98
CA SER A 359 -7.22 5.47 -2.45
C SER A 359 -6.69 5.85 -3.83
N GLN A 360 -5.39 5.72 -4.04
CA GLN A 360 -4.77 5.89 -5.35
C GLN A 360 -5.35 4.91 -6.38
N LEU A 361 -5.42 3.62 -6.02
CA LEU A 361 -5.98 2.59 -6.89
C LEU A 361 -7.42 2.92 -7.29
N ARG A 362 -8.29 3.29 -6.34
CA ARG A 362 -9.69 3.66 -6.61
C ARG A 362 -9.77 4.85 -7.57
N ALA A 363 -9.01 5.92 -7.31
CA ALA A 363 -9.01 7.10 -8.17
C ALA A 363 -8.67 6.78 -9.64
N VAL A 364 -7.66 5.95 -9.87
CA VAL A 364 -7.29 5.53 -11.23
C VAL A 364 -8.28 4.52 -11.79
N LEU A 365 -8.59 3.47 -11.06
CA LEU A 365 -9.42 2.36 -11.51
C LEU A 365 -10.81 2.84 -11.94
N PHE A 366 -11.43 3.70 -11.14
CA PHE A 366 -12.74 4.27 -11.47
C PHE A 366 -12.69 5.37 -12.53
N SER A 367 -11.52 5.94 -12.85
CA SER A 367 -11.38 6.85 -14.01
C SER A 367 -11.41 6.11 -15.35
N LEU A 368 -11.13 4.81 -15.36
CA LEU A 368 -11.12 3.98 -16.57
C LEU A 368 -12.54 3.53 -16.96
N LYS A 369 -12.94 3.88 -18.19
CA LYS A 369 -14.23 3.45 -18.75
C LYS A 369 -14.32 1.93 -18.85
N GLU A 370 -13.23 1.28 -19.25
CA GLU A 370 -13.10 -0.17 -19.43
C GLU A 370 -13.44 -0.90 -18.13
N PHE A 371 -12.95 -0.40 -17.00
CA PHE A 371 -13.26 -0.98 -15.70
C PHE A 371 -14.71 -0.72 -15.29
N ARG A 372 -15.22 0.50 -15.45
CA ARG A 372 -16.64 0.81 -15.17
C ARG A 372 -17.59 -0.03 -16.03
N MET A 373 -17.22 -0.34 -17.28
CA MET A 373 -17.97 -1.26 -18.14
C MET A 373 -17.88 -2.70 -17.64
N TYR A 374 -16.69 -3.17 -17.25
CA TYR A 374 -16.51 -4.50 -16.66
C TYR A 374 -17.44 -4.73 -15.46
N LEU A 375 -17.56 -3.76 -14.55
CA LEU A 375 -18.46 -3.84 -13.38
C LEU A 375 -19.93 -4.06 -13.75
N LYS A 376 -20.36 -3.66 -14.95
CA LYS A 376 -21.75 -3.83 -15.43
C LYS A 376 -21.99 -5.18 -16.10
N THR A 377 -20.95 -5.99 -16.34
CA THR A 377 -21.10 -7.31 -16.97
C THR A 377 -21.47 -8.38 -15.94
N ASN A 378 -22.02 -9.51 -16.40
CA ASN A 378 -22.28 -10.67 -15.54
C ASN A 378 -21.00 -11.16 -14.85
N ASP A 379 -19.87 -11.13 -15.57
CA ASP A 379 -18.57 -11.47 -15.01
C ASP A 379 -18.19 -10.56 -13.85
N GLY A 380 -18.32 -9.24 -14.01
CA GLY A 380 -18.03 -8.27 -12.95
C GLY A 380 -18.93 -8.43 -11.72
N GLN A 381 -20.21 -8.74 -11.91
CA GLN A 381 -21.15 -8.98 -10.81
C GLN A 381 -20.83 -10.30 -10.06
N ASN A 382 -20.56 -11.38 -10.80
CA ASN A 382 -20.18 -12.68 -10.23
C ASN A 382 -18.83 -12.60 -9.51
N ASP A 383 -17.86 -11.91 -10.12
CA ASP A 383 -16.53 -11.71 -9.55
C ASP A 383 -16.61 -10.88 -8.26
N PHE A 384 -17.51 -9.89 -8.17
CA PHE A 384 -17.76 -9.16 -6.93
C PHE A 384 -18.30 -10.08 -5.83
N ALA A 385 -19.27 -10.94 -6.13
CA ALA A 385 -19.82 -11.90 -5.17
C ALA A 385 -18.75 -12.88 -4.66
N ASP A 386 -17.91 -13.40 -5.56
CA ASP A 386 -16.78 -14.25 -5.18
C ASP A 386 -15.74 -13.50 -4.32
N ILE A 387 -15.41 -12.25 -4.65
CA ILE A 387 -14.54 -11.42 -3.80
C ILE A 387 -15.13 -11.25 -2.40
N LYS A 388 -16.44 -10.95 -2.31
CA LYS A 388 -17.15 -10.81 -1.03
C LYS A 388 -16.97 -12.10 -0.22
N GLU A 389 -17.25 -13.26 -0.83
CA GLU A 389 -17.07 -14.55 -0.18
C GLU A 389 -15.63 -14.79 0.29
N GLN A 390 -14.62 -14.50 -0.55
CA GLN A 390 -13.21 -14.65 -0.18
C GLN A 390 -12.82 -13.78 1.03
N LEU A 391 -13.25 -12.52 1.05
CA LEU A 391 -12.97 -11.59 2.15
C LEU A 391 -13.68 -11.99 3.45
N MET A 392 -14.91 -12.51 3.32
CA MET A 392 -15.70 -13.01 4.44
C MET A 392 -15.07 -14.24 5.07
N ARG A 393 -14.62 -15.20 4.25
CA ARG A 393 -13.87 -16.39 4.72
C ARG A 393 -12.59 -16.00 5.43
N TYR A 394 -11.87 -14.98 4.95
CA TYR A 394 -10.65 -14.50 5.61
C TYR A 394 -10.93 -13.89 6.99
N GLY A 395 -12.10 -13.27 7.17
CA GLY A 395 -12.52 -12.61 8.40
C GLY A 395 -13.00 -13.53 9.52
N GLU A 396 -13.16 -14.84 9.25
CA GLU A 396 -13.60 -15.96 10.12
C GLU A 396 -14.66 -15.58 11.18
N ASP A 397 -14.25 -14.88 12.25
CA ASP A 397 -15.06 -14.56 13.43
C ASP A 397 -15.92 -13.28 13.30
N LYS A 398 -15.77 -12.50 12.22
CA LYS A 398 -16.43 -11.18 12.05
C LYS A 398 -17.45 -11.11 10.92
N VAL A 399 -17.95 -12.26 10.46
CA VAL A 399 -18.82 -12.43 9.29
C VAL A 399 -19.94 -11.37 9.25
N SER A 400 -20.88 -11.33 10.19
CA SER A 400 -22.06 -10.43 10.11
C SER A 400 -21.73 -8.93 10.14
N TYR A 401 -20.57 -8.54 10.69
CA TYR A 401 -20.11 -7.15 10.68
C TYR A 401 -19.46 -6.79 9.34
N LEU A 402 -18.60 -7.68 8.83
CA LEU A 402 -17.93 -7.52 7.54
C LEU A 402 -18.91 -7.54 6.38
N ASP A 403 -19.97 -8.35 6.47
CA ASP A 403 -21.01 -8.43 5.44
C ASP A 403 -21.63 -7.06 5.18
N ARG A 404 -22.07 -6.38 6.26
CA ARG A 404 -22.64 -5.04 6.21
C ARG A 404 -21.66 -3.99 5.69
N ILE A 405 -20.38 -4.10 6.05
CA ILE A 405 -19.35 -3.19 5.54
C ILE A 405 -19.15 -3.37 4.04
N LEU A 406 -19.02 -4.61 3.58
CA LEU A 406 -18.78 -4.92 2.17
C LEU A 406 -19.97 -4.54 1.30
N GLU A 407 -21.20 -4.76 1.78
CA GLU A 407 -22.42 -4.29 1.11
C GLU A 407 -22.49 -2.77 1.05
N SER A 408 -22.27 -2.09 2.19
CA SER A 408 -22.26 -0.64 2.23
C SER A 408 -21.18 -0.04 1.31
N LEU A 409 -20.00 -0.65 1.25
CA LEU A 409 -18.93 -0.24 0.32
C LEU A 409 -19.35 -0.46 -1.13
N HIS A 410 -19.95 -1.61 -1.45
CA HIS A 410 -20.45 -1.89 -2.80
C HIS A 410 -21.48 -0.85 -3.25
N ASP A 411 -22.49 -0.60 -2.43
CA ASP A 411 -23.56 0.35 -2.72
C ASP A 411 -23.01 1.77 -2.83
N THR A 412 -22.11 2.15 -1.92
CA THR A 412 -21.42 3.45 -1.97
C THR A 412 -20.64 3.61 -3.27
N PHE A 413 -19.88 2.59 -3.69
CA PHE A 413 -19.13 2.66 -4.94
C PHE A 413 -20.05 2.68 -6.15
N LYS A 414 -21.07 1.82 -6.19
CA LYS A 414 -22.05 1.77 -7.27
C LYS A 414 -22.76 3.10 -7.43
N GLU A 415 -23.19 3.72 -6.35
CA GLU A 415 -23.85 5.02 -6.35
C GLU A 415 -22.89 6.13 -6.80
N ARG A 416 -21.70 6.22 -6.20
CA ARG A 416 -20.72 7.25 -6.56
C ARG A 416 -20.21 7.10 -8.00
N CYS A 417 -20.12 5.88 -8.52
CA CYS A 417 -19.76 5.61 -9.92
C CYS A 417 -20.77 6.16 -10.92
N LYS A 418 -22.04 6.35 -10.56
CA LYS A 418 -23.03 6.96 -11.46
C LYS A 418 -22.68 8.40 -11.81
N ASN A 419 -21.95 9.08 -10.92
CA ASN A 419 -21.55 10.46 -11.09
C ASN A 419 -20.18 10.60 -11.77
N VAL A 420 -19.49 9.48 -12.08
CA VAL A 420 -18.17 9.48 -12.71
C VAL A 420 -18.31 9.48 -14.23
N GLU A 421 -17.64 10.43 -14.87
CA GLU A 421 -17.74 10.66 -16.29
C GLU A 421 -16.62 9.99 -17.08
N ASP A 422 -16.86 9.73 -18.37
CA ASP A 422 -15.89 9.07 -19.25
C ASP A 422 -14.56 9.83 -19.43
N THR A 423 -14.56 11.12 -19.12
CA THR A 423 -13.40 12.01 -19.32
C THR A 423 -12.88 12.62 -18.02
N ASP A 424 -13.38 12.13 -16.89
CA ASP A 424 -12.86 12.49 -15.58
C ASP A 424 -11.42 11.99 -15.43
N THR A 425 -10.52 12.88 -15.00
CA THR A 425 -9.17 12.47 -14.58
C THR A 425 -9.22 11.78 -13.22
N PRO A 426 -8.14 11.08 -12.79
CA PRO A 426 -8.07 10.51 -11.44
C PRO A 426 -8.33 11.52 -10.31
N LEU A 427 -8.00 12.81 -10.51
CA LEU A 427 -8.34 13.87 -9.54
C LEU A 427 -9.85 14.09 -9.44
N HIS A 428 -10.57 14.18 -10.57
CA HIS A 428 -12.03 14.32 -10.58
C HIS A 428 -12.68 13.14 -9.86
N VAL A 429 -12.23 11.92 -10.15
CA VAL A 429 -12.72 10.70 -9.50
C VAL A 429 -12.47 10.72 -8.01
N ALA A 430 -11.27 11.08 -7.53
CA ALA A 430 -10.99 11.17 -6.09
C ALA A 430 -11.95 12.13 -5.36
N LEU A 431 -12.35 13.23 -6.01
CA LEU A 431 -13.28 14.22 -5.47
C LEU A 431 -14.73 13.71 -5.48
N ARG A 432 -15.20 13.09 -6.59
CA ARG A 432 -16.54 12.51 -6.68
C ARG A 432 -16.74 11.33 -5.75
N MET A 433 -15.69 10.51 -5.61
CA MET A 433 -15.68 9.36 -4.73
C MET A 433 -15.46 9.76 -3.26
N GLN A 434 -15.28 11.05 -2.96
CA GLN A 434 -15.00 11.59 -1.62
C GLN A 434 -13.82 10.89 -0.92
N ASP A 435 -12.80 10.57 -1.70
CA ASP A 435 -11.57 9.85 -1.30
C ASP A 435 -10.34 10.75 -1.47
N TYR A 436 -10.55 12.07 -1.41
CA TYR A 436 -9.51 13.06 -1.59
C TYR A 436 -8.62 13.18 -0.35
N ARG A 437 -7.35 12.80 -0.46
CA ARG A 437 -6.39 12.74 0.65
C ARG A 437 -5.40 13.92 0.65
N PHE A 438 -5.90 15.14 0.45
CA PHE A 438 -5.12 16.38 0.57
C PHE A 438 -3.77 16.33 -0.18
N GLU A 439 -2.65 16.43 0.54
CA GLU A 439 -1.33 16.47 -0.08
C GLU A 439 -1.01 15.21 -0.88
N GLN A 440 -1.46 14.03 -0.46
CA GLN A 440 -1.22 12.79 -1.20
C GLN A 440 -1.88 12.83 -2.58
N THR A 441 -3.14 13.27 -2.66
CA THR A 441 -3.87 13.33 -3.92
C THR A 441 -3.27 14.39 -4.87
N LEU A 442 -2.92 15.58 -4.37
CA LEU A 442 -2.29 16.60 -5.22
C LEU A 442 -0.85 16.29 -5.60
N MET A 443 -0.13 15.55 -4.77
CA MET A 443 1.21 15.08 -5.11
C MET A 443 1.18 14.15 -6.33
N LEU A 444 0.11 13.36 -6.49
CA LEU A 444 -0.05 12.41 -7.60
C LEU A 444 -0.76 13.00 -8.81
N TYR A 445 -1.78 13.84 -8.60
CA TYR A 445 -2.68 14.32 -9.66
C TYR A 445 -2.77 15.85 -9.72
N GLY A 446 -1.81 16.56 -9.10
CA GLY A 446 -1.81 18.03 -9.04
C GLY A 446 -1.68 18.70 -10.41
N SER A 447 -1.12 18.00 -11.42
CA SER A 447 -1.13 18.46 -12.81
C SER A 447 -2.54 18.71 -13.35
N ASP A 448 -3.54 17.98 -12.82
CA ASP A 448 -4.92 18.05 -13.28
C ASP A 448 -5.78 19.05 -12.48
N ILE A 449 -5.19 19.79 -11.53
CA ILE A 449 -5.93 20.66 -10.61
C ILE A 449 -6.75 21.75 -11.31
N ASN A 450 -6.35 22.12 -12.53
CA ASN A 450 -7.01 23.11 -13.40
C ASN A 450 -7.47 22.51 -14.74
N THR A 451 -7.47 21.19 -14.88
CA THR A 451 -7.89 20.50 -16.09
C THR A 451 -9.38 20.19 -15.98
N PRO A 452 -10.25 20.73 -16.84
CA PRO A 452 -11.65 20.31 -16.86
C PRO A 452 -11.82 18.93 -17.48
N ASN A 453 -12.89 18.23 -17.10
CA ASN A 453 -13.37 17.12 -17.90
C ASN A 453 -13.98 17.61 -19.23
N LYS A 454 -14.22 16.69 -20.17
CA LYS A 454 -14.74 17.01 -21.52
C LYS A 454 -16.28 16.99 -21.58
N LEU A 455 -16.95 17.28 -20.47
CA LEU A 455 -18.40 17.47 -20.48
C LEU A 455 -18.80 18.78 -21.17
N HIS A 456 -20.10 18.92 -21.44
CA HIS A 456 -20.72 20.14 -21.93
C HIS A 456 -21.92 20.51 -21.02
N PRO A 457 -21.77 21.46 -20.07
CA PRO A 457 -20.59 22.28 -19.83
C PRO A 457 -19.43 21.50 -19.16
N PRO A 458 -18.16 21.89 -19.41
CA PRO A 458 -17.01 21.29 -18.75
C PRO A 458 -17.07 21.51 -17.24
N GLN A 459 -16.57 20.57 -16.46
CA GLN A 459 -16.48 20.67 -15.01
C GLN A 459 -15.03 20.62 -14.56
N TRP A 460 -14.61 21.59 -13.75
CA TRP A 460 -13.31 21.62 -13.11
C TRP A 460 -13.36 20.91 -11.76
N PRO A 461 -12.21 20.47 -11.22
CA PRO A 461 -12.12 19.91 -9.87
C PRO A 461 -12.80 20.79 -8.80
N VAL A 462 -12.70 22.12 -8.91
CA VAL A 462 -13.34 23.06 -7.97
C VAL A 462 -14.87 23.06 -8.08
N ASP A 463 -15.44 22.87 -9.27
CA ASP A 463 -16.89 22.83 -9.49
C ASP A 463 -17.50 21.59 -8.84
N ILE A 464 -16.83 20.45 -9.02
CA ILE A 464 -17.24 19.18 -8.38
C ILE A 464 -17.33 19.38 -6.88
N VAL A 465 -16.31 19.94 -6.24
CA VAL A 465 -16.30 20.13 -4.79
C VAL A 465 -17.33 21.17 -4.34
N ALA A 466 -17.44 22.29 -5.06
CA ALA A 466 -18.40 23.34 -4.72
C ALA A 466 -19.86 22.83 -4.77
N SER A 467 -20.19 21.96 -5.72
CA SER A 467 -21.52 21.34 -5.84
C SER A 467 -21.88 20.43 -4.65
N GLN A 468 -20.89 19.92 -3.91
CA GLN A 468 -21.10 19.04 -2.78
C GLN A 468 -21.43 19.79 -1.47
N ILE A 469 -21.20 21.11 -1.42
CA ILE A 469 -21.37 21.94 -0.21
C ILE A 469 -22.82 21.93 0.27
N GLU A 470 -23.79 22.10 -0.64
CA GLU A 470 -25.21 22.15 -0.29
C GLU A 470 -25.67 20.85 0.39
N GLY A 471 -25.31 19.70 -0.18
CA GLY A 471 -25.60 18.40 0.41
C GLY A 471 -24.84 18.11 1.70
N TYR A 472 -23.67 18.72 1.91
CA TYR A 472 -22.91 18.60 3.15
C TYR A 472 -23.56 19.38 4.30
N LEU A 473 -24.02 20.61 4.05
CA LEU A 473 -24.67 21.45 5.07
C LEU A 473 -26.01 20.88 5.58
N GLN A 474 -26.68 20.05 4.77
CA GLN A 474 -27.94 19.41 5.13
C GLN A 474 -27.75 18.15 5.99
N ARG A 475 -26.53 17.65 6.14
CA ARG A 475 -26.24 16.42 6.91
C ARG A 475 -25.84 16.77 8.33
N THR A 476 -26.17 15.88 9.26
CA THR A 476 -25.59 15.93 10.60
C THR A 476 -24.07 15.76 10.47
N PRO A 477 -23.27 16.71 10.99
CA PRO A 477 -21.81 16.70 10.84
C PRO A 477 -21.17 15.64 11.75
N GLU A 478 -21.31 14.37 11.39
CA GLU A 478 -20.78 13.24 12.16
C GLU A 478 -19.44 12.72 11.60
N SER A 479 -18.99 13.23 10.45
CA SER A 479 -17.79 12.68 9.82
C SER A 479 -16.50 13.21 10.43
N ARG A 480 -15.73 12.30 11.04
CA ARG A 480 -14.32 12.51 11.41
C ARG A 480 -13.40 12.62 10.19
N ASN A 481 -13.88 12.30 8.99
CA ASN A 481 -13.08 12.25 7.78
C ASN A 481 -13.02 13.64 7.11
N PRO A 482 -11.85 14.33 7.11
CA PRO A 482 -11.72 15.65 6.50
C PRO A 482 -11.91 15.64 4.98
N SER A 483 -11.78 14.48 4.33
CA SER A 483 -12.04 14.31 2.90
C SER A 483 -13.52 14.43 2.53
N LEU A 484 -14.42 14.29 3.50
CA LEU A 484 -15.87 14.44 3.29
C LEU A 484 -16.36 15.88 3.52
N ASP A 485 -15.48 16.79 3.93
CA ASP A 485 -15.79 18.22 4.10
C ASP A 485 -15.41 18.97 2.81
N PRO A 486 -16.37 19.30 1.94
CA PRO A 486 -16.10 19.96 0.67
C PRO A 486 -15.54 21.38 0.85
N VAL A 487 -15.82 22.06 1.96
CA VAL A 487 -15.26 23.39 2.23
C VAL A 487 -13.75 23.28 2.47
N LEU A 488 -13.34 22.30 3.28
CA LEU A 488 -11.93 22.00 3.51
C LEU A 488 -11.20 21.59 2.23
N VAL A 489 -11.81 20.71 1.44
CA VAL A 489 -11.23 20.24 0.18
C VAL A 489 -11.07 21.41 -0.79
N LEU A 490 -12.11 22.23 -0.96
CA LEU A 490 -12.06 23.39 -1.86
C LEU A 490 -11.01 24.40 -1.42
N GLN A 491 -10.94 24.72 -0.12
CA GLN A 491 -9.90 25.59 0.41
C GLN A 491 -8.50 25.04 0.14
N HIS A 492 -8.31 23.73 0.30
CA HIS A 492 -7.04 23.09 0.00
C HIS A 492 -6.69 23.17 -1.49
N LEU A 493 -7.65 22.95 -2.40
CA LEU A 493 -7.44 23.09 -3.84
C LEU A 493 -7.01 24.52 -4.22
N LEU A 494 -7.76 25.54 -3.80
CA LEU A 494 -7.47 26.95 -4.10
C LEU A 494 -6.07 27.35 -3.62
N LYS A 495 -5.72 26.93 -2.41
CA LYS A 495 -4.40 27.20 -1.83
C LYS A 495 -3.24 26.58 -2.63
N ASN A 496 -3.49 25.47 -3.31
CA ASN A 496 -2.50 24.80 -4.15
C ASN A 496 -2.63 25.19 -5.63
N GLY A 497 -3.26 26.32 -5.94
CA GLY A 497 -3.27 26.91 -7.28
C GLY A 497 -4.45 26.51 -8.16
N ALA A 498 -5.51 25.91 -7.60
CA ALA A 498 -6.76 25.75 -8.33
C ALA A 498 -7.38 27.11 -8.63
N ARG A 499 -7.84 27.30 -9.87
CA ARG A 499 -8.55 28.50 -10.32
C ARG A 499 -10.01 28.37 -9.93
N LEU A 500 -10.52 29.38 -9.22
CA LEU A 500 -11.95 29.46 -8.91
C LEU A 500 -12.71 29.81 -10.19
N THR A 501 -13.74 29.03 -10.49
CA THR A 501 -14.69 29.27 -11.59
C THR A 501 -15.86 30.12 -11.09
N ILE A 502 -16.58 30.76 -12.02
CA ILE A 502 -17.79 31.54 -11.69
C ILE A 502 -18.87 30.64 -11.06
N ASP A 503 -19.02 29.40 -11.55
CA ASP A 503 -20.02 28.47 -11.03
C ASP A 503 -19.68 27.97 -9.63
N ALA A 504 -18.41 27.63 -9.36
CA ALA A 504 -17.97 27.28 -8.00
C ALA A 504 -18.14 28.46 -7.04
N GLU A 505 -17.78 29.68 -7.43
CA GLU A 505 -17.97 30.89 -6.62
C GLU A 505 -19.46 31.12 -6.30
N ARG A 506 -20.33 30.98 -7.29
CA ARG A 506 -21.78 31.10 -7.12
C ARG A 506 -22.31 30.07 -6.13
N MET A 507 -21.90 28.80 -6.27
CA MET A 507 -22.31 27.71 -5.38
C MET A 507 -21.86 27.95 -3.94
N VAL A 508 -20.61 28.35 -3.72
CA VAL A 508 -20.07 28.66 -2.39
C VAL A 508 -20.82 29.85 -1.77
N THR A 509 -21.04 30.91 -2.54
CA THR A 509 -21.70 32.15 -2.08
C THR A 509 -23.19 31.94 -1.77
N LYS A 510 -23.88 31.10 -2.56
CA LYS A 510 -25.27 30.66 -2.32
C LYS A 510 -25.40 29.98 -0.95
N ASN A 511 -24.40 29.20 -0.57
CA ASN A 511 -24.37 28.45 0.69
C ASN A 511 -23.84 29.25 1.90
N GLY A 512 -23.85 30.59 1.83
CA GLY A 512 -23.53 31.43 2.99
C GLY A 512 -22.04 31.60 3.28
N PHE A 513 -21.16 31.16 2.37
CA PHE A 513 -19.72 31.38 2.48
C PHE A 513 -19.26 32.61 1.70
N THR A 514 -18.08 33.13 2.04
CA THR A 514 -17.36 34.17 1.30
C THR A 514 -16.01 33.62 0.86
N ILE A 515 -15.51 34.06 -0.29
CA ILE A 515 -14.18 33.71 -0.79
C ILE A 515 -13.33 34.97 -0.84
N GLN A 516 -12.17 34.94 -0.18
CA GLN A 516 -11.17 36.01 -0.22
C GLN A 516 -9.81 35.40 -0.57
N GLY A 517 -9.43 35.51 -1.85
CA GLY A 517 -8.27 34.80 -2.39
C GLY A 517 -8.41 33.28 -2.20
N ASN A 518 -7.47 32.67 -1.48
CA ASN A 518 -7.46 31.22 -1.22
C ASN A 518 -8.15 30.84 0.11
N LYS A 519 -8.92 31.75 0.72
CA LYS A 519 -9.61 31.52 1.99
C LYS A 519 -11.12 31.51 1.79
N ILE A 520 -11.78 30.54 2.45
CA ILE A 520 -13.23 30.46 2.53
C ILE A 520 -13.62 30.85 3.97
N GLY A 521 -14.49 31.84 4.11
CA GLY A 521 -15.06 32.30 5.39
C GLY A 521 -16.59 32.15 5.40
N THR A 522 -17.23 32.35 6.55
CA THR A 522 -18.71 32.37 6.66
C THR A 522 -19.22 33.81 6.59
N LYS A 523 -20.46 34.01 6.12
CA LYS A 523 -21.16 35.31 6.17
C LYS A 523 -21.70 35.68 7.56
N SER A 524 -21.28 34.99 8.62
CA SER A 524 -21.81 35.19 9.97
C SER A 524 -21.64 36.66 10.42
N PRO A 525 -22.68 37.29 10.99
CA PRO A 525 -22.64 38.69 11.42
C PRO A 525 -21.61 38.97 12.53
N ASN A 526 -21.16 37.92 13.24
CA ASN A 526 -19.96 37.98 14.08
C ASN A 526 -18.72 37.95 13.19
N LYS A 527 -18.35 39.13 12.66
CA LYS A 527 -17.10 39.37 11.92
C LYS A 527 -15.91 38.82 12.71
N GLY A 528 -15.44 37.62 12.38
CA GLY A 528 -14.16 37.11 12.88
C GLY A 528 -14.10 35.64 13.23
N ASP A 529 -15.23 34.94 13.39
CA ASP A 529 -15.17 33.53 13.77
C ASP A 529 -14.73 32.67 12.58
N PRO A 530 -13.56 32.02 12.64
CA PRO A 530 -13.12 31.13 11.58
C PRO A 530 -14.09 29.95 11.49
N PHE A 531 -14.49 29.57 10.27
CA PHE A 531 -15.11 28.27 10.05
C PHE A 531 -14.19 27.19 10.61
N VAL A 532 -14.64 26.46 11.63
CA VAL A 532 -13.93 25.30 12.16
C VAL A 532 -14.55 24.07 11.51
N PRO A 533 -13.81 23.39 10.62
CA PRO A 533 -14.27 22.15 10.01
C PRO A 533 -14.67 21.12 11.06
N HIS A 534 -15.82 20.49 10.86
CA HIS A 534 -16.35 19.48 11.80
C HIS A 534 -15.41 18.29 11.99
N ALA A 535 -14.67 17.89 10.94
CA ALA A 535 -13.70 16.80 11.04
C ALA A 535 -12.58 17.08 12.07
N PHE A 536 -12.23 18.35 12.27
CA PHE A 536 -11.19 18.74 13.24
C PHE A 536 -11.76 19.04 14.63
N SER A 537 -13.04 19.40 14.73
CA SER A 537 -13.68 19.65 16.03
C SER A 537 -13.72 18.41 16.91
N TYR A 538 -13.76 17.20 16.32
CA TYR A 538 -13.68 15.95 17.10
C TYR A 538 -12.39 15.88 17.96
N TYR A 539 -11.24 16.20 17.37
CA TYR A 539 -9.94 16.16 18.04
C TYR A 539 -9.65 17.41 18.87
N LEU A 540 -10.05 18.59 18.40
CA LEU A 540 -9.77 19.85 19.09
C LEU A 540 -10.79 20.16 20.20
N GLY A 541 -11.98 19.56 20.10
CA GLY A 541 -13.06 19.68 21.08
C GLY A 541 -12.89 18.78 22.30
N THR A 542 -11.95 17.83 22.29
CA THR A 542 -11.69 16.97 23.46
C THR A 542 -11.23 17.82 24.64
N ILE A 543 -11.80 17.54 25.82
CA ILE A 543 -11.39 18.18 27.07
C ILE A 543 -10.08 17.52 27.50
N ILE A 544 -9.03 18.34 27.65
CA ILE A 544 -7.69 17.91 28.05
C ILE A 544 -7.32 18.68 29.31
N GLN A 545 -7.27 17.96 30.42
CA GLN A 545 -6.92 18.43 31.75
C GLN A 545 -5.66 17.75 32.31
N SER A 546 -5.16 16.70 31.65
CA SER A 546 -3.96 15.99 32.06
C SER A 546 -3.05 15.61 30.89
N TYR A 547 -1.79 15.33 31.23
CA TYR A 547 -0.80 14.79 30.30
C TYR A 547 -1.29 13.50 29.61
N ASP A 548 -1.88 12.56 30.36
CA ASP A 548 -2.35 11.29 29.80
C ASP A 548 -3.50 11.47 28.81
N GLN A 549 -4.41 12.41 29.08
CA GLN A 549 -5.48 12.76 28.14
C GLN A 549 -4.89 13.37 26.86
N LEU A 550 -3.93 14.30 26.98
CA LEU A 550 -3.26 14.87 25.81
C LEU A 550 -2.59 13.78 24.97
N LEU A 551 -1.82 12.91 25.62
CA LEU A 551 -1.06 11.87 24.95
C LEU A 551 -1.96 10.80 24.32
N THR A 552 -3.08 10.49 24.96
CA THR A 552 -4.11 9.60 24.41
C THR A 552 -4.73 10.20 23.16
N THR A 553 -5.16 11.47 23.20
CA THR A 553 -5.73 12.14 22.02
C THR A 553 -4.72 12.24 20.87
N ILE A 554 -3.44 12.52 21.16
CA ILE A 554 -2.39 12.50 20.14
C ILE A 554 -2.18 11.10 19.57
N GLY A 555 -2.24 10.07 20.42
CA GLY A 555 -2.24 8.67 20.01
C GLY A 555 -3.38 8.35 19.04
N THR A 556 -4.60 8.80 19.35
CA THR A 556 -5.78 8.64 18.48
C THR A 556 -5.59 9.35 17.14
N ILE A 557 -5.08 10.58 17.13
CA ILE A 557 -4.72 11.29 15.88
C ILE A 557 -3.69 10.48 15.07
N GLY A 558 -2.66 9.98 15.73
CA GLY A 558 -1.62 9.16 15.10
C GLY A 558 -2.18 7.89 14.45
N GLN A 559 -3.17 7.28 15.10
CA GLN A 559 -3.81 6.02 14.71
C GLN A 559 -4.91 6.16 13.66
N ASP A 560 -5.47 7.36 13.47
CA ASP A 560 -6.56 7.56 12.51
C ASP A 560 -6.09 7.29 11.06
N PRO A 561 -6.59 6.25 10.37
CA PRO A 561 -6.21 5.93 9.00
C PRO A 561 -6.78 6.94 7.99
N LEU A 562 -7.77 7.75 8.36
CA LEU A 562 -8.39 8.76 7.50
C LEU A 562 -7.49 9.99 7.33
N LEU A 563 -6.68 10.30 8.34
CA LEU A 563 -5.80 11.46 8.34
C LEU A 563 -4.49 11.20 7.58
N SER A 564 -4.07 12.16 6.76
CA SER A 564 -2.73 12.16 6.18
C SER A 564 -1.66 12.42 7.25
N LEU A 565 -0.42 11.95 7.03
CA LEU A 565 0.69 12.22 7.95
C LEU A 565 0.88 13.73 8.24
N LYS A 566 0.69 14.59 7.24
CA LYS A 566 0.80 16.05 7.43
C LYS A 566 -0.35 16.59 8.25
N THR A 567 -1.58 16.14 7.99
CA THR A 567 -2.77 16.51 8.77
C THR A 567 -2.64 16.05 10.21
N LYS A 568 -2.17 14.82 10.47
CA LYS A 568 -1.86 14.32 11.82
C LYS A 568 -0.91 15.26 12.56
N LYS A 569 0.23 15.58 11.96
CA LYS A 569 1.23 16.50 12.56
C LYS A 569 0.66 17.89 12.82
N LYS A 570 -0.13 18.43 11.89
CA LYS A 570 -0.76 19.74 12.04
C LYS A 570 -1.76 19.74 13.20
N LEU A 571 -2.65 18.76 13.25
CA LEU A 571 -3.64 18.60 14.31
C LEU A 571 -2.99 18.46 15.68
N THR A 572 -1.92 17.67 15.80
CA THR A 572 -1.17 17.57 17.06
C THR A 572 -0.58 18.90 17.50
N ILE A 573 0.01 19.67 16.58
CA ILE A 573 0.54 21.00 16.88
C ILE A 573 -0.58 21.95 17.35
N ASP A 574 -1.73 21.93 16.69
CA ASP A 574 -2.85 22.80 17.03
C ASP A 574 -3.52 22.37 18.35
N LEU A 575 -3.56 21.07 18.65
CA LEU A 575 -4.01 20.52 19.92
C LEU A 575 -3.08 20.96 21.07
N VAL A 576 -1.77 20.77 20.94
CA VAL A 576 -0.79 21.19 21.95
C VAL A 576 -0.82 22.71 22.13
N ARG A 577 -1.02 23.48 21.05
CA ARG A 577 -1.14 24.95 21.15
C ARG A 577 -2.36 25.36 21.96
N SER A 578 -3.51 24.77 21.66
CA SER A 578 -4.79 25.18 22.28
C SER A 578 -4.95 24.66 23.70
N LYS A 579 -4.45 23.46 24.01
CA LYS A 579 -4.68 22.76 25.27
C LYS A 579 -3.46 22.70 26.20
N GLY A 580 -2.25 22.95 25.69
CA GLY A 580 -1.02 22.92 26.49
C GLY A 580 -1.02 23.88 27.69
N LYS A 581 -1.79 24.97 27.61
CA LYS A 581 -2.00 25.92 28.71
C LYS A 581 -2.70 25.33 29.95
N HIS A 582 -3.38 24.19 29.80
CA HIS A 582 -4.05 23.51 30.91
C HIS A 582 -3.15 22.52 31.63
N LEU A 583 -1.89 22.38 31.20
CA LEU A 583 -0.92 21.46 31.76
C LEU A 583 0.07 22.19 32.66
N THR A 584 0.55 21.51 33.70
CA THR A 584 1.65 22.01 34.54
C THR A 584 2.97 21.97 33.80
N GLN A 585 3.98 22.72 34.27
CA GLN A 585 5.31 22.69 33.67
C GLN A 585 5.92 21.28 33.70
N ASP A 586 5.77 20.55 34.81
CA ASP A 586 6.22 19.16 34.94
C ASP A 586 5.58 18.22 33.90
N GLN A 587 4.30 18.42 33.59
CA GLN A 587 3.60 17.68 32.55
C GLN A 587 4.12 18.01 31.14
N LEU A 588 4.45 19.28 30.89
CA LEU A 588 5.05 19.72 29.62
C LEU A 588 6.47 19.17 29.46
N ASP A 589 7.26 19.12 30.52
CA ASP A 589 8.61 18.54 30.53
C ASP A 589 8.57 17.01 30.36
N THR A 590 7.58 16.36 30.97
CA THR A 590 7.29 14.94 30.72
C THR A 590 6.95 14.69 29.25
N PHE A 591 6.09 15.53 28.66
CA PHE A 591 5.76 15.44 27.24
C PHE A 591 6.97 15.69 26.33
N LYS A 592 7.83 16.65 26.68
CA LYS A 592 9.07 16.91 25.96
C LYS A 592 10.02 15.70 26.02
N THR A 593 10.11 15.05 27.17
CA THR A 593 10.89 13.82 27.34
C THR A 593 10.33 12.68 26.49
N ALA A 594 9.02 12.46 26.53
CA ALA A 594 8.34 11.44 25.72
C ALA A 594 8.48 11.70 24.21
N LEU A 595 8.41 12.96 23.78
CA LEU A 595 8.56 13.38 22.38
C LEU A 595 9.96 13.09 21.86
N ASN A 596 11.00 13.43 22.60
CA ASN A 596 12.38 13.32 22.11
C ASN A 596 13.03 11.95 22.42
N GLY A 597 12.49 11.23 23.42
CA GLY A 597 13.20 10.13 24.05
C GLY A 597 14.48 10.59 24.76
N ASN A 598 15.20 9.65 25.35
CA ASN A 598 16.54 9.82 25.89
C ASN A 598 17.32 8.48 25.74
N GLY A 599 18.58 8.45 26.19
CA GLY A 599 19.42 7.24 26.04
C GLY A 599 18.88 5.99 26.74
N GLN A 600 17.98 6.14 27.72
CA GLN A 600 17.35 5.04 28.46
C GLN A 600 15.93 4.74 27.98
N ASN A 601 15.19 5.76 27.53
CA ASN A 601 13.80 5.69 27.13
C ASN A 601 13.64 6.06 25.66
N PRO A 602 13.22 5.14 24.78
CA PRO A 602 12.95 5.49 23.39
C PRO A 602 11.79 6.50 23.29
N ILE A 603 11.69 7.18 22.14
CA ILE A 603 10.54 8.03 21.81
C ILE A 603 9.23 7.24 22.02
N ASP A 604 8.26 7.85 22.70
CA ASP A 604 6.95 7.24 22.93
C ASP A 604 6.32 6.87 21.57
N ALA A 605 5.88 5.62 21.43
CA ALA A 605 5.36 5.11 20.16
C ALA A 605 4.19 5.92 19.61
N ARG A 606 3.35 6.50 20.50
CA ARG A 606 2.23 7.36 20.14
C ARG A 606 2.68 8.66 19.49
N LEU A 607 3.91 9.11 19.73
CA LEU A 607 4.48 10.36 19.20
C LEU A 607 5.38 10.14 17.99
N LYS A 608 5.80 8.90 17.69
CA LYS A 608 6.79 8.64 16.64
C LYS A 608 6.35 9.09 15.24
N PHE A 609 5.05 9.18 14.93
CA PHE A 609 4.61 9.73 13.64
C PHE A 609 5.06 11.20 13.46
N LEU A 610 5.25 11.96 14.55
CA LEU A 610 5.80 13.32 14.50
C LEU A 610 7.23 13.33 13.95
N HIS A 611 7.99 12.27 14.19
CA HIS A 611 9.36 12.08 13.70
C HIS A 611 9.42 11.50 12.29
N GLN A 612 8.31 10.98 11.75
CA GLN A 612 8.31 10.36 10.43
C GLN A 612 8.64 11.37 9.32
N LEU A 613 9.64 11.08 8.50
CA LEU A 613 10.02 11.94 7.37
C LEU A 613 8.97 11.85 6.25
N ARG A 614 8.75 12.97 5.55
CA ARG A 614 7.85 13.06 4.38
C ARG A 614 8.61 13.10 3.04
N SER A 615 9.93 12.93 3.07
CA SER A 615 10.72 12.97 1.85
C SER A 615 10.29 11.85 0.92
N THR A 616 10.19 12.14 -0.37
CA THR A 616 9.83 11.17 -1.41
C THR A 616 11.05 10.60 -2.14
N LEU A 617 12.18 11.30 -2.07
CA LEU A 617 13.45 10.84 -2.65
C LEU A 617 14.15 9.85 -1.71
N TRP A 618 14.49 8.67 -2.23
CA TRP A 618 15.15 7.60 -1.48
C TRP A 618 16.50 8.03 -0.92
N ILE A 619 17.32 8.74 -1.71
CA ILE A 619 18.61 9.26 -1.26
C ILE A 619 18.49 10.19 -0.04
N ILE A 620 17.46 11.04 -0.01
CA ILE A 620 17.22 11.93 1.14
C ILE A 620 16.77 11.13 2.37
N ARG A 621 16.00 10.04 2.17
CA ARG A 621 15.61 9.14 3.27
C ARG A 621 16.84 8.47 3.87
N TRP A 622 17.75 7.98 3.03
CA TRP A 622 19.03 7.40 3.46
C TRP A 622 19.90 8.41 4.22
N LEU A 623 20.16 9.58 3.64
CA LEU A 623 20.98 10.63 4.26
C LEU A 623 20.43 11.13 5.60
N ARG A 624 19.11 11.05 5.81
CA ARG A 624 18.46 11.50 7.05
C ARG A 624 18.20 10.38 8.05
N GLY A 625 18.79 9.20 7.84
CA GLY A 625 18.73 8.09 8.81
C GLY A 625 17.46 7.26 8.76
N GLY A 626 16.78 7.21 7.61
CA GLY A 626 15.63 6.32 7.36
C GLY A 626 14.27 6.96 7.60
N LEU A 627 13.34 6.22 8.21
CA LEU A 627 11.93 6.62 8.35
C LEU A 627 11.70 7.73 9.37
N TYR A 628 12.47 7.75 10.45
CA TYR A 628 12.28 8.66 11.57
C TYR A 628 13.49 9.58 11.73
N GLY A 629 13.24 10.86 11.99
CA GLY A 629 14.30 11.84 12.19
C GLY A 629 13.79 13.14 12.82
N LYS A 630 14.66 14.16 12.87
CA LYS A 630 14.26 15.50 13.30
C LYS A 630 13.38 16.14 12.23
N THR A 631 12.17 16.55 12.62
CA THR A 631 11.20 17.19 11.72
C THR A 631 10.89 18.61 12.15
N SER A 632 10.37 19.42 11.21
CA SER A 632 9.88 20.77 11.55
C SER A 632 8.77 20.73 12.60
N SER A 633 7.94 19.69 12.61
CA SER A 633 6.88 19.49 13.61
C SER A 633 7.44 19.25 15.01
N VAL A 634 8.45 18.39 15.14
CA VAL A 634 9.15 18.15 16.42
C VAL A 634 9.83 19.43 16.91
N ASN A 635 10.53 20.14 16.03
CA ASN A 635 11.16 21.42 16.37
C ASN A 635 10.13 22.46 16.84
N LYS A 636 8.97 22.54 16.17
CA LYS A 636 7.90 23.47 16.54
C LYS A 636 7.29 23.11 17.90
N LEU A 637 7.04 21.83 18.16
CA LEU A 637 6.57 21.35 19.47
C LEU A 637 7.61 21.64 20.56
N ASN A 638 8.89 21.32 20.34
CA ASN A 638 9.95 21.60 21.31
C ASN A 638 10.05 23.10 21.66
N ARG A 639 9.88 24.00 20.68
CA ARG A 639 9.82 25.44 20.94
C ARG A 639 8.63 25.81 21.82
N MET A 640 7.44 25.28 21.51
CA MET A 640 6.23 25.53 22.30
C MET A 640 6.38 25.03 23.74
N LEU A 641 6.93 23.83 23.94
CA LEU A 641 7.13 23.25 25.27
C LEU A 641 8.19 23.96 26.10
N THR A 642 9.20 24.54 25.44
CA THR A 642 10.30 25.26 26.13
C THR A 642 9.90 26.66 26.56
N LEU A 643 8.96 27.29 25.85
CA LEU A 643 8.50 28.64 26.15
C LEU A 643 7.42 28.70 27.27
N GLY A 644 6.95 27.54 27.73
CA GLY A 644 5.99 27.42 28.84
C GLY A 644 4.58 27.95 28.54
N PRO A 645 3.68 27.99 29.55
CA PRO A 645 2.27 28.37 29.40
C PRO A 645 2.04 29.77 28.79
N SER A 646 2.99 30.69 28.95
CA SER A 646 2.87 32.11 28.58
C SER A 646 2.80 32.38 27.07
N VAL A 647 3.30 31.48 26.22
CA VAL A 647 3.22 31.61 24.75
C VAL A 647 1.89 31.13 24.18
N HIS A 648 1.05 30.50 24.99
CA HIS A 648 -0.29 30.05 24.60
C HIS A 648 -1.35 31.19 24.63
N HIS A 649 -0.95 32.44 24.91
CA HIS A 649 -1.84 33.60 25.10
C HIS A 649 -2.14 34.45 23.86
N GLN A 650 -1.59 34.16 22.68
CA GLN A 650 -1.97 34.90 21.47
C GLN A 650 -3.17 34.24 20.76
N PRO A 651 -4.37 34.86 20.76
CA PRO A 651 -5.39 34.51 19.78
C PRO A 651 -4.91 35.00 18.42
N LEU A 652 -4.69 34.08 17.49
CA LEU A 652 -4.53 34.42 16.09
C LEU A 652 -5.76 33.93 15.32
N PRO A 653 -6.20 34.65 14.27
CA PRO A 653 -7.12 34.07 13.30
C PRO A 653 -6.48 32.78 12.77
N TRP A 654 -7.30 31.74 12.62
CA TRP A 654 -6.92 30.40 12.16
C TRP A 654 -5.75 30.43 11.16
N PRO A 655 -4.64 29.71 11.40
CA PRO A 655 -3.41 29.98 10.69
C PRO A 655 -3.58 29.65 9.21
N ALA A 656 -3.30 30.67 8.38
CA ALA A 656 -2.95 30.50 6.98
C ALA A 656 -1.93 29.36 6.89
N LEU A 657 -2.24 28.36 6.06
CA LEU A 657 -1.43 27.18 5.81
C LEU A 657 -0.07 27.57 5.17
N HIS A 658 0.80 28.34 5.80
CA HIS A 658 2.13 28.63 5.26
C HIS A 658 3.07 27.47 5.59
N ASP A 659 3.43 26.73 4.54
CA ASP A 659 4.67 25.98 4.37
C ASP A 659 4.71 25.56 2.90
N SER A 660 5.45 26.32 2.08
CA SER A 660 5.79 25.97 0.71
C SER A 660 7.22 25.41 0.70
N PRO A 661 7.52 24.26 0.10
CA PRO A 661 8.90 23.83 -0.09
C PRO A 661 9.48 24.47 -1.36
N ASN A 662 10.64 25.10 -1.25
CA ASN A 662 11.57 25.45 -2.33
C ASN A 662 11.02 26.25 -3.53
N ARG A 663 11.18 27.58 -3.45
CA ARG A 663 11.43 28.42 -4.63
C ARG A 663 12.89 28.89 -4.56
N GLN A 664 13.83 28.07 -5.04
CA GLN A 664 15.13 28.59 -5.48
C GLN A 664 14.96 29.03 -6.92
N SER A 665 14.44 30.24 -7.14
CA SER A 665 14.65 30.96 -8.39
C SER A 665 16.01 31.65 -8.28
N ARG A 666 17.02 31.11 -8.97
CA ARG A 666 18.19 31.90 -9.37
C ARG A 666 17.69 32.99 -10.31
N THR A 667 17.52 34.20 -9.79
CA THR A 667 17.49 35.42 -10.58
C THR A 667 18.92 35.74 -11.00
N VAL A 668 19.26 35.46 -12.26
CA VAL A 668 20.34 36.17 -12.94
C VAL A 668 19.73 37.50 -13.40
N SER A 669 20.14 38.59 -12.75
CA SER A 669 19.80 39.94 -13.15
C SER A 669 20.66 40.32 -14.37
N CYS A 670 20.08 40.33 -15.56
CA CYS A 670 20.58 41.16 -16.65
C CYS A 670 19.72 42.42 -16.65
N GLY A 671 20.34 43.53 -16.28
CA GLY A 671 19.72 44.85 -16.35
C GLY A 671 19.50 45.26 -17.80
N SER A 672 18.36 45.90 -18.04
CA SER A 672 18.09 46.66 -19.26
C SER A 672 17.85 48.09 -18.82
N ASP A 673 18.91 48.89 -18.85
CA ASP A 673 18.81 50.34 -18.95
C ASP A 673 18.55 50.70 -20.42
N SER A 674 17.50 51.46 -20.63
CA SER A 674 17.22 52.20 -21.85
C SER A 674 17.77 53.62 -21.68
N ASP A 675 18.59 54.09 -22.62
CA ASP A 675 18.32 55.30 -23.43
C ASP A 675 19.60 55.82 -24.12
N ASP A 676 19.43 55.99 -25.44
CA ASP A 676 19.93 57.05 -26.34
C ASP A 676 21.39 57.19 -26.84
N ASP A 677 21.40 57.43 -28.17
CA ASP A 677 22.30 58.23 -29.02
C ASP A 677 23.70 57.73 -29.43
N ASN A 678 23.80 57.09 -30.61
CA ASN A 678 24.31 57.74 -31.84
C ASN A 678 24.51 56.76 -33.03
N LYS A 679 24.13 57.25 -34.23
CA LYS A 679 24.42 56.72 -35.58
C LYS A 679 25.92 56.87 -35.97
N PRO A 680 26.36 56.48 -37.19
CA PRO A 680 26.03 55.35 -38.07
C PRO A 680 27.30 54.63 -38.63
N GLY A 681 27.14 53.52 -39.36
CA GLY A 681 28.24 52.95 -40.16
C GLY A 681 27.91 51.66 -40.91
N GLU A 682 27.45 51.82 -42.14
CA GLU A 682 27.53 50.94 -43.32
C GLU A 682 28.20 49.54 -43.20
N SER A 683 27.50 48.49 -43.60
CA SER A 683 27.61 47.90 -44.96
C SER A 683 27.23 46.42 -45.00
N GLN A 684 26.31 46.12 -45.93
CA GLN A 684 26.30 44.99 -46.87
C GLN A 684 26.84 43.62 -46.41
N TYR A 685 25.98 42.61 -46.33
CA TYR A 685 25.87 41.54 -47.34
C TYR A 685 24.88 40.46 -46.85
N ASN A 686 23.86 40.23 -47.68
CA ASN A 686 23.08 38.99 -47.81
C ASN A 686 23.56 38.35 -49.14
N PRO A 687 23.17 37.14 -49.61
CA PRO A 687 22.26 36.13 -49.04
C PRO A 687 22.70 34.67 -49.34
N MET A 688 21.74 33.73 -49.25
CA MET A 688 21.58 32.42 -49.91
C MET A 688 21.59 31.22 -48.95
N HIS A 689 20.41 30.64 -48.67
CA HIS A 689 19.71 29.58 -49.44
C HIS A 689 20.46 28.26 -49.44
N THR A 690 19.88 27.22 -48.83
CA THR A 690 19.07 26.19 -49.52
C THR A 690 18.52 25.18 -48.51
N ASP A 691 17.26 24.81 -48.73
CA ASP A 691 16.62 23.61 -48.21
C ASP A 691 17.32 22.33 -48.72
N ASP A 692 17.38 21.27 -47.90
CA ASP A 692 16.73 19.98 -48.17
C ASP A 692 17.22 18.84 -47.26
N ASP A 693 16.30 17.91 -47.07
CA ASP A 693 16.30 16.66 -46.32
C ASP A 693 17.61 15.83 -46.30
N TYR A 694 17.90 15.20 -45.15
CA TYR A 694 17.84 13.74 -44.95
C TYR A 694 18.48 13.31 -43.62
N SER A 695 17.87 12.28 -43.02
CA SER A 695 18.50 11.23 -42.18
C SER A 695 19.11 11.59 -40.81
N SER A 696 18.58 10.92 -39.77
CA SER A 696 19.26 10.59 -38.51
C SER A 696 20.50 9.69 -38.80
N PRO A 697 21.49 9.45 -37.90
CA PRO A 697 21.29 9.17 -36.47
C PRO A 697 22.38 9.70 -35.49
N GLU A 698 22.09 9.53 -34.18
CA GLU A 698 23.04 9.38 -33.06
C GLU A 698 24.04 10.51 -32.72
N CYS A 699 23.89 11.14 -31.55
CA CYS A 699 24.78 10.95 -30.39
C CYS A 699 24.51 11.96 -29.24
N ASN A 700 24.20 11.38 -28.07
CA ASN A 700 24.80 11.58 -26.75
C ASN A 700 25.13 12.96 -26.13
N SER A 701 24.84 12.99 -24.82
CA SER A 701 25.30 13.87 -23.72
C SER A 701 24.58 15.22 -23.61
N LEU A 702 24.00 15.61 -22.46
CA LEU A 702 24.15 15.18 -21.06
C LEU A 702 22.83 15.40 -20.31
#